data_AF-A0AAN5PM60-F1
#
_entry.id   AF-A0AAN5PM60-F1
#
_cell.length_a   1.000
_cell.length_b   1.000
_cell.length_c   1.000
_cell.angle_alpha   90.00
_cell.angle_beta   90.00
_cell.angle_gamma   90.00
#
_symmetry.space_group_name_H-M   'P 1'
#
loop_
_entity.id
_entity.type
_entity.pdbx_description
1 polymer ?
#
loop_
_entity_poly.entity_id
_entity_poly.type
_entity_poly.pdbx_seq_one_letter_code
_entity_poly.pdbx_strand_id
1 'polypeptide(L)'
;MPRYVEGVELTQEGMDAIFTRMGHSNIISGIIYNGEPTIDQDALDKQGFMPVLAGVGSRSDYGHWLMLIKGSGNQYYLFDPLGKTSGENYQHILADQLPEDSNLSVIPNGPDLNKGLCGYWVASVGLRAHAQLNTDSPPDLVNLGQTITNEMRNELEHDGYRIITDWLRAVADEFPEGDPQPDARALREFTQKALGINIPPPVPPMKDLTPKELPVESNCFQLPYVPVWNGFSLYTDDIVRAAAQYAYDNYLGKPYTGTVESVPANFGGQMVYRQHHGLSHTLRTMAYAELIVEEARKAKLRGETLRKFKDGRTIADVTPEELKKIMIAQAFFVAGRDDEASDAENYRKYHEQSRDAFLKYVKDNEPTLIPDVFKDEEDVNLYAQVIEDKNHDWSSSPAIVLINQAHMVDLVRVKQPPESYLENYFKSMLPWIGPQATEAVFAIQRQFFHATHEVVAGFDSDNKEPHLVVAGLRRYVIGEDGQPMREAPKEGQREGDLKAFPQAYKLKETERFMRVDEFLKLPEVQSTFPGAGKHLQGGMPGMNEMDYWNRLNSVNRARCENDVDFCLKQLEIAHHKAKIDPIKVAVQPSEKITRREPNIDEIAAAGIIREILANPDSIQNDHVLINGQKLEEQFFRDLLAKCDMAIVGSLLNDKDISNIDKLMEYEKNTEFHETGEEPVACRAIGKEWLENYRLDRYNQRRTPEHSIKMALIHMMQDGSWYYRRLNAVAQGRDTGSSFKEVLISALMVPSTFKALSDIQEPEFGKKISQTHPTKIHKGLMSLPPDITQKILNQSEAIIANTTMGLFSDPSAKTYQQMKINQFSHLLA
;
A
#
# COMPACT_ATOMS: atom_id res chain seq x y z
N MET A 1 -14.71 18.38 -9.28
CA MET A 1 -14.60 19.55 -8.41
C MET A 1 -13.60 19.20 -7.33
N PRO A 2 -12.73 20.12 -6.89
CA PRO A 2 -11.90 19.88 -5.72
C PRO A 2 -12.82 19.58 -4.52
N ARG A 3 -12.42 18.64 -3.67
CA ARG A 3 -13.18 18.32 -2.45
C ARG A 3 -12.73 19.22 -1.33
N TYR A 4 -13.62 19.57 -0.42
CA TYR A 4 -13.28 20.28 0.82
C TYR A 4 -12.58 19.36 1.81
N VAL A 5 -12.89 18.06 1.80
CA VAL A 5 -12.25 17.06 2.66
C VAL A 5 -11.67 15.94 1.82
N GLU A 6 -10.38 15.64 2.00
CA GLU A 6 -9.71 14.49 1.43
C GLU A 6 -9.34 13.49 2.54
N GLY A 7 -10.00 12.33 2.53
CA GLY A 7 -9.92 11.37 3.63
C GLY A 7 -10.63 11.88 4.89
N VAL A 8 -9.88 12.52 5.79
CA VAL A 8 -10.34 13.14 7.04
C VAL A 8 -9.67 14.50 7.29
N GLU A 9 -8.85 14.97 6.35
CA GLU A 9 -8.17 16.26 6.42
C GLU A 9 -8.84 17.27 5.48
N LEU A 10 -8.79 18.54 5.85
CA LEU A 10 -9.29 19.62 5.01
C LEU A 10 -8.29 19.93 3.91
N THR A 11 -8.77 20.11 2.68
CA THR A 11 -7.99 20.75 1.61
C THR A 11 -7.87 22.24 1.89
N GLN A 12 -7.02 22.95 1.17
CA GLN A 12 -6.93 24.41 1.29
C GLN A 12 -8.28 25.09 1.00
N GLU A 13 -8.99 24.64 -0.04
CA GLU A 13 -10.36 25.11 -0.32
C GLU A 13 -11.34 24.75 0.81
N GLY A 14 -11.23 23.56 1.39
CA GLY A 14 -12.04 23.15 2.53
C GLY A 14 -11.75 23.96 3.79
N MET A 15 -10.49 24.35 3.98
CA MET A 15 -10.04 25.19 5.09
C MET A 15 -10.64 26.59 4.96
N ASP A 16 -10.57 27.18 3.76
CA ASP A 16 -11.18 28.47 3.48
C ASP A 16 -12.72 28.41 3.63
N ALA A 17 -13.33 27.31 3.18
CA ALA A 17 -14.77 27.09 3.27
C ALA A 17 -15.25 26.97 4.74
N ILE A 18 -14.60 26.16 5.57
CA ILE A 18 -15.00 26.01 6.97
C ILE A 18 -14.80 27.32 7.75
N PHE A 19 -13.72 28.06 7.52
CA PHE A 19 -13.52 29.39 8.14
C PHE A 19 -14.56 30.40 7.68
N THR A 20 -14.96 30.37 6.41
CA THR A 20 -16.07 31.19 5.91
C THR A 20 -17.37 30.85 6.63
N ARG A 21 -17.66 29.56 6.87
CA ARG A 21 -18.81 29.13 7.69
C ARG A 21 -18.71 29.50 9.17
N MET A 22 -17.52 29.84 9.64
CA MET A 22 -17.29 30.34 11.00
C MET A 22 -17.28 31.88 11.07
N GLY A 23 -17.60 32.58 9.97
CA GLY A 23 -17.69 34.04 9.93
C GLY A 23 -16.36 34.73 9.58
N HIS A 24 -15.32 33.96 9.24
CA HIS A 24 -14.05 34.47 8.75
C HIS A 24 -13.97 34.36 7.22
N SER A 25 -14.68 35.24 6.52
CA SER A 25 -14.62 35.29 5.05
C SER A 25 -13.28 35.85 4.56
N ASN A 26 -12.71 35.25 3.51
CA ASN A 26 -11.41 35.63 2.91
C ASN A 26 -10.22 35.41 3.85
N ILE A 27 -10.21 34.31 4.61
CA ILE A 27 -8.97 33.88 5.27
C ILE A 27 -7.92 33.58 4.20
N ILE A 28 -6.70 34.02 4.47
CA ILE A 28 -5.49 33.63 3.77
C ILE A 28 -4.74 32.65 4.67
N SER A 29 -4.47 31.47 4.11
CA SER A 29 -3.67 30.44 4.74
C SER A 29 -2.21 30.56 4.31
N GLY A 30 -1.27 30.29 5.22
CA GLY A 30 0.15 30.15 4.93
C GLY A 30 0.49 28.74 4.44
N ILE A 31 1.70 28.56 3.90
CA ILE A 31 2.18 27.25 3.42
C ILE A 31 3.65 27.04 3.79
N ILE A 32 4.04 25.81 4.13
CA ILE A 32 5.44 25.38 4.25
C ILE A 32 5.72 24.34 3.18
N TYR A 33 6.39 24.76 2.11
CA TYR A 33 6.68 23.95 0.94
C TYR A 33 8.15 23.53 0.93
N ASN A 34 8.43 22.22 0.93
CA ASN A 34 9.81 21.69 1.01
C ASN A 34 10.66 22.29 2.15
N GLY A 35 10.04 22.63 3.28
CA GLY A 35 10.71 23.26 4.42
C GLY A 35 10.82 24.79 4.34
N GLU A 36 10.43 25.40 3.21
CA GLU A 36 10.41 26.85 3.02
C GLU A 36 9.01 27.41 3.33
N PRO A 37 8.87 28.28 4.35
CA PRO A 37 7.60 28.87 4.73
C PRO A 37 7.27 30.08 3.84
N THR A 38 5.99 30.25 3.51
CA THR A 38 5.42 31.45 2.89
C THR A 38 4.26 31.91 3.76
N ILE A 39 4.48 33.03 4.45
CA ILE A 39 3.52 33.65 5.38
C ILE A 39 3.20 35.05 4.87
N ASP A 40 1.91 35.38 4.77
CA ASP A 40 1.47 36.75 4.49
C ASP A 40 1.30 37.51 5.81
N GLN A 41 2.30 38.34 6.14
CA GLN A 41 2.32 39.06 7.42
C GLN A 41 1.16 40.06 7.56
N ASP A 42 0.76 40.73 6.49
CA ASP A 42 -0.36 41.68 6.51
C ASP A 42 -1.68 40.94 6.77
N ALA A 43 -1.84 39.77 6.17
CA ALA A 43 -2.98 38.89 6.42
C ALA A 43 -2.99 38.36 7.85
N LEU A 44 -1.85 37.87 8.37
CA LEU A 44 -1.71 37.41 9.75
C LEU A 44 -2.07 38.52 10.75
N ASP A 45 -1.60 39.75 10.48
CA ASP A 45 -1.85 40.92 11.31
C ASP A 45 -3.33 41.33 11.34
N LYS A 46 -3.99 41.24 10.18
CA LYS A 46 -5.40 41.59 10.02
C LYS A 46 -6.33 40.51 10.58
N GLN A 47 -5.99 39.24 10.38
CA GLN A 47 -6.78 38.09 10.83
C GLN A 47 -6.58 37.79 12.32
N GLY A 48 -5.43 38.14 12.88
CA GLY A 48 -5.03 37.77 14.25
C GLY A 48 -4.56 36.31 14.39
N PHE A 49 -4.74 35.50 13.35
CA PHE A 49 -4.24 34.14 13.23
C PHE A 49 -4.15 33.75 11.74
N MET A 50 -3.40 32.69 11.45
CA MET A 50 -3.22 32.14 10.12
C MET A 50 -3.14 30.62 10.20
N PRO A 51 -4.05 29.87 9.56
CA PRO A 51 -3.86 28.45 9.29
C PRO A 51 -2.65 28.27 8.38
N VAL A 52 -1.76 27.33 8.69
CA VAL A 52 -0.56 27.06 7.89
C VAL A 52 -0.55 25.60 7.48
N LEU A 53 -0.51 25.36 6.16
CA LEU A 53 -0.42 24.02 5.61
C LEU A 53 1.05 23.59 5.51
N ALA A 54 1.44 22.57 6.28
CA ALA A 54 2.79 22.02 6.30
C ALA A 54 2.87 20.62 5.68
N GLY A 55 4.08 20.23 5.22
CA GLY A 55 4.35 18.89 4.71
C GLY A 55 3.84 18.62 3.29
N VAL A 56 3.62 19.67 2.50
CA VAL A 56 3.07 19.59 1.13
C VAL A 56 4.18 19.55 0.08
N GLY A 57 4.11 18.56 -0.82
CA GLY A 57 4.92 18.47 -2.04
C GLY A 57 4.22 19.11 -3.26
N SER A 58 4.87 19.16 -4.43
CA SER A 58 4.47 19.93 -5.64
C SER A 58 3.04 19.74 -6.19
N ARG A 59 2.23 18.84 -5.62
CA ARG A 59 0.90 18.44 -6.10
C ARG A 59 -0.13 18.16 -5.00
N SER A 60 0.15 18.45 -3.72
CA SER A 60 -0.77 18.19 -2.61
C SER A 60 -1.35 19.50 -2.08
N ASP A 61 -2.68 19.59 -1.99
CA ASP A 61 -3.47 20.73 -1.50
C ASP A 61 -4.12 20.46 -0.12
N TYR A 62 -3.72 19.37 0.54
CA TYR A 62 -4.06 18.99 1.91
C TYR A 62 -2.84 18.37 2.60
N GLY A 63 -2.85 18.28 3.93
CA GLY A 63 -1.69 17.83 4.70
C GLY A 63 -1.76 18.17 6.20
N HIS A 64 -0.61 18.48 6.79
CA HIS A 64 -0.50 18.79 8.22
C HIS A 64 -0.86 20.25 8.48
N TRP A 65 -2.05 20.52 9.04
CA TRP A 65 -2.46 21.87 9.38
C TRP A 65 -1.98 22.31 10.77
N LEU A 66 -1.41 23.50 10.82
CA LEU A 66 -0.98 24.22 12.02
C LEU A 66 -1.74 25.54 12.12
N MET A 67 -1.71 26.20 13.28
CA MET A 67 -2.20 27.57 13.41
C MET A 67 -1.13 28.48 14.02
N LEU A 68 -0.75 29.50 13.26
CA LEU A 68 0.07 30.61 13.74
C LEU A 68 -0.86 31.71 14.29
N ILE A 69 -0.66 32.13 15.53
CA ILE A 69 -1.53 33.05 16.25
C ILE A 69 -0.75 34.30 16.60
N LYS A 70 -1.30 35.48 16.25
CA LYS A 70 -0.75 36.76 16.69
C LYS A 70 -1.25 37.08 18.09
N GLY A 71 -0.31 37.38 18.98
CA GLY A 71 -0.56 37.87 20.33
C GLY A 71 -0.37 39.38 20.44
N SER A 72 -0.23 39.87 21.68
CA SER A 72 0.01 41.29 21.93
C SER A 72 1.46 41.69 21.60
N GLY A 73 1.63 42.83 20.94
CA GLY A 73 2.95 43.33 20.51
C GLY A 73 3.61 42.40 19.49
N ASN A 74 4.89 42.07 19.72
CA ASN A 74 5.67 41.15 18.88
C ASN A 74 5.65 39.69 19.41
N GLN A 75 4.61 39.30 20.16
CA GLN A 75 4.43 37.92 20.62
C GLN A 75 3.58 37.12 19.64
N TYR A 76 4.04 35.92 19.29
CA TYR A 76 3.34 34.98 18.43
C TYR A 76 3.27 33.62 19.10
N TYR A 77 2.24 32.86 18.77
CA TYR A 77 2.03 31.52 19.31
C TYR A 77 1.80 30.52 18.20
N LEU A 78 2.34 29.32 18.36
CA LEU A 78 2.14 28.22 17.42
C LEU A 78 1.33 27.12 18.09
N PHE A 79 0.18 26.79 17.50
CA PHE A 79 -0.60 25.62 17.86
C PHE A 79 -0.41 24.53 16.81
N ASP A 80 0.08 23.37 17.26
CA ASP A 80 0.18 22.16 16.46
C ASP A 80 -0.74 21.08 17.06
N PRO A 81 -1.78 20.61 16.35
CA PRO A 81 -2.64 19.51 16.81
C PRO A 81 -1.88 18.22 17.17
N LEU A 82 -0.70 17.95 16.58
CA LEU A 82 0.14 16.80 16.91
C LEU A 82 0.87 16.94 18.26
N GLY A 83 0.88 18.13 18.84
CA GLY A 83 1.45 18.41 20.15
C GLY A 83 2.75 19.21 20.11
N LYS A 84 3.23 19.57 21.31
CA LYS A 84 4.36 20.46 21.54
C LYS A 84 5.58 20.15 20.67
N THR A 85 6.06 18.90 20.70
CA THR A 85 7.28 18.49 20.00
C THR A 85 7.19 18.65 18.49
N SER A 86 6.00 18.43 17.91
CA SER A 86 5.77 18.68 16.49
C SER A 86 5.80 20.17 16.17
N GLY A 87 5.15 21.01 17.00
CA GLY A 87 5.20 22.46 16.84
C GLY A 87 6.61 23.04 16.97
N GLU A 88 7.42 22.53 17.90
CA GLU A 88 8.83 22.96 18.09
C GLU A 88 9.68 22.74 16.84
N ASN A 89 9.38 21.72 16.02
CA ASN A 89 10.08 21.50 14.75
C ASN A 89 9.79 22.60 13.71
N TYR A 90 8.62 23.23 13.76
CA TYR A 90 8.22 24.32 12.85
C TYR A 90 8.52 25.71 13.42
N GLN A 91 8.79 25.81 14.72
CA GLN A 91 9.01 27.07 15.42
C GLN A 91 10.14 27.88 14.80
N HIS A 92 11.31 27.28 14.56
CA HIS A 92 12.43 28.00 13.95
C HIS A 92 12.09 28.44 12.52
N ILE A 93 11.47 27.57 11.73
CA ILE A 93 11.15 27.82 10.32
C ILE A 93 10.19 29.02 10.22
N LEU A 94 9.13 29.05 11.03
CA LEU A 94 8.14 30.10 11.01
C LEU A 94 8.63 31.40 11.65
N ALA A 95 9.51 31.33 12.66
CA ALA A 95 10.06 32.52 13.30
C ALA A 95 10.86 33.40 12.32
N ASP A 96 11.54 32.80 11.35
CA ASP A 96 12.32 33.51 10.33
C ASP A 96 11.46 34.34 9.36
N GLN A 97 10.13 34.11 9.31
CA GLN A 97 9.19 34.90 8.49
C GLN A 97 8.49 36.01 9.26
N LEU A 98 8.70 36.10 10.58
CA LEU A 98 8.07 37.10 11.43
C LEU A 98 8.95 38.36 11.54
N PRO A 99 8.39 39.51 11.97
CA PRO A 99 9.18 40.74 12.15
C PRO A 99 10.39 40.55 13.07
N GLU A 100 11.46 41.32 12.86
CA GLU A 100 12.62 41.33 13.76
C GLU A 100 12.19 41.59 15.23
N ASP A 101 12.85 40.90 16.17
CA ASP A 101 12.51 40.87 17.60
C ASP A 101 11.17 40.19 17.98
N SER A 102 10.58 39.42 17.07
CA SER A 102 9.42 38.58 17.38
C SER A 102 9.78 37.38 18.26
N ASN A 103 8.90 37.06 19.21
CA ASN A 103 9.01 35.84 20.01
C ASN A 103 7.88 34.89 19.65
N LEU A 104 8.20 33.76 19.02
CA LEU A 104 7.26 32.70 18.69
C LEU A 104 7.33 31.60 19.76
N SER A 105 6.24 31.38 20.50
CA SER A 105 6.16 30.33 21.53
C SER A 105 5.19 29.21 21.13
N VAL A 106 5.58 27.95 21.30
CA VAL A 106 4.71 26.81 21.00
C VAL A 106 3.76 26.54 22.17
N ILE A 107 2.47 26.36 21.88
CA ILE A 107 1.48 25.97 22.89
C ILE A 107 1.74 24.49 23.26
N PRO A 108 1.97 24.17 24.54
CA PRO A 108 2.36 22.83 24.97
C PRO A 108 1.16 21.88 25.12
N ASN A 109 0.41 21.62 24.03
CA ASN A 109 -0.65 20.60 24.04
C ASN A 109 -0.09 19.17 23.95
N GLY A 110 -0.85 18.21 24.46
CA GLY A 110 -0.48 16.81 24.56
C GLY A 110 -0.44 16.10 23.21
N PRO A 111 0.44 15.09 23.04
CA PRO A 111 0.55 14.31 21.82
C PRO A 111 -0.62 13.30 21.66
N ASP A 112 -0.69 12.65 20.50
CA ASP A 112 -1.55 11.50 20.19
C ASP A 112 -3.08 11.71 20.16
N LEU A 113 -3.54 12.95 20.33
CA LEU A 113 -4.96 13.33 20.27
C LEU A 113 -5.41 13.77 18.87
N ASN A 114 -4.49 14.11 17.97
CA ASN A 114 -4.87 14.57 16.63
C ASN A 114 -5.69 13.52 15.85
N LYS A 115 -5.26 12.25 15.87
CA LYS A 115 -5.85 11.14 15.10
C LYS A 115 -6.04 11.42 13.59
N GLY A 116 -5.28 12.36 13.01
CA GLY A 116 -5.40 12.77 11.60
C GLY A 116 -6.55 13.74 11.33
N LEU A 117 -6.81 14.65 12.27
CA LEU A 117 -7.88 15.66 12.19
C LEU A 117 -7.29 17.08 12.31
N CYS A 118 -6.10 17.32 11.75
CA CYS A 118 -5.34 18.55 11.98
C CYS A 118 -6.17 19.78 11.58
N GLY A 119 -6.76 19.77 10.40
CA GLY A 119 -7.59 20.88 9.91
C GLY A 119 -8.80 21.15 10.83
N TYR A 120 -9.45 20.08 11.31
CA TYR A 120 -10.58 20.19 12.24
C TYR A 120 -10.15 20.81 13.58
N TRP A 121 -9.02 20.38 14.14
CA TRP A 121 -8.52 20.92 15.41
C TRP A 121 -8.07 22.36 15.30
N VAL A 122 -7.42 22.74 14.21
CA VAL A 122 -7.07 24.12 13.90
C VAL A 122 -8.33 25.00 13.86
N ALA A 123 -9.39 24.55 13.19
CA ALA A 123 -10.67 25.23 13.11
C ALA A 123 -11.53 25.15 14.40
N SER A 124 -11.19 24.27 15.35
CA SER A 124 -11.91 24.09 16.62
C SER A 124 -11.12 24.71 17.78
N VAL A 125 -10.26 23.90 18.42
CA VAL A 125 -9.47 24.33 19.58
C VAL A 125 -8.45 25.42 19.24
N GLY A 126 -7.98 25.49 18.00
CA GLY A 126 -7.07 26.56 17.56
C GLY A 126 -7.71 27.94 17.64
N LEU A 127 -8.94 28.09 17.14
CA LEU A 127 -9.71 29.34 17.26
C LEU A 127 -9.99 29.73 18.72
N ARG A 128 -10.32 28.74 19.57
CA ARG A 128 -10.51 29.00 21.01
C ARG A 128 -9.20 29.40 21.71
N ALA A 129 -8.07 28.83 21.31
CA ALA A 129 -6.76 29.24 21.79
C ALA A 129 -6.43 30.68 21.39
N HIS A 130 -6.67 31.04 20.13
CA HIS A 130 -6.54 32.42 19.64
C HIS A 130 -7.39 33.41 20.47
N ALA A 131 -8.64 33.05 20.75
CA ALA A 131 -9.53 33.87 21.56
C ALA A 131 -9.02 34.07 22.99
N GLN A 132 -8.51 33.00 23.65
CA GLN A 132 -8.00 33.09 25.02
C GLN A 132 -6.70 33.89 25.12
N LEU A 133 -5.80 33.74 24.14
CA LEU A 133 -4.51 34.45 24.08
C LEU A 133 -4.66 35.95 23.83
N ASN A 134 -5.80 36.39 23.28
CA ASN A 134 -6.10 37.78 22.98
C ASN A 134 -7.08 38.44 23.97
N THR A 135 -7.18 37.91 25.18
CA THR A 135 -7.89 38.56 26.29
C THR A 135 -6.97 39.52 27.06
N ASP A 136 -7.54 40.44 27.85
CA ASP A 136 -6.78 41.38 28.71
C ASP A 136 -5.92 40.68 29.78
N SER A 137 -6.15 39.39 30.02
CA SER A 137 -5.43 38.57 31.01
C SER A 137 -5.33 37.14 30.49
N PRO A 138 -4.44 36.89 29.50
CA PRO A 138 -4.34 35.59 28.86
C PRO A 138 -3.82 34.55 29.87
N PRO A 139 -4.28 33.28 29.77
CA PRO A 139 -3.73 32.21 30.60
C PRO A 139 -2.25 31.96 30.26
N ASP A 140 -1.49 31.42 31.21
CA ASP A 140 -0.16 30.92 30.87
C ASP A 140 -0.25 29.75 29.88
N LEU A 141 0.79 29.60 29.06
CA LEU A 141 0.80 28.64 27.97
C LEU A 141 0.65 27.19 28.43
N VAL A 142 1.13 26.84 29.62
CA VAL A 142 1.01 25.47 30.16
C VAL A 142 -0.45 25.16 30.48
N ASN A 143 -1.13 26.08 31.16
CA ASN A 143 -2.56 25.96 31.46
C ASN A 143 -3.42 25.97 30.19
N LEU A 144 -3.09 26.80 29.20
CA LEU A 144 -3.74 26.80 27.90
C LEU A 144 -3.56 25.47 27.16
N GLY A 145 -2.32 24.98 27.08
CA GLY A 145 -1.99 23.69 26.46
C GLY A 145 -2.71 22.52 27.12
N GLN A 146 -2.80 22.52 28.46
CA GLN A 146 -3.54 21.50 29.20
C GLN A 146 -5.05 21.60 28.97
N THR A 147 -5.59 22.82 28.86
CA THR A 147 -7.00 23.06 28.53
C THR A 147 -7.34 22.50 27.15
N ILE A 148 -6.54 22.84 26.14
CA ILE A 148 -6.69 22.32 24.77
C ILE A 148 -6.59 20.79 24.76
N THR A 149 -5.62 20.23 25.47
CA THR A 149 -5.43 18.77 25.57
C THR A 149 -6.67 18.09 26.15
N ASN A 150 -7.26 18.67 27.20
CA ASN A 150 -8.46 18.14 27.82
C ASN A 150 -9.68 18.30 26.90
N GLU A 151 -9.82 19.42 26.19
CA GLU A 151 -10.90 19.62 25.22
C GLU A 151 -10.84 18.61 24.07
N MET A 152 -9.67 18.42 23.46
CA MET A 152 -9.46 17.42 22.41
C MET A 152 -9.77 16.02 22.93
N ARG A 153 -9.31 15.68 24.14
CA ARG A 153 -9.60 14.37 24.77
C ARG A 153 -11.10 14.19 24.99
N ASN A 154 -11.76 15.14 25.62
CA ASN A 154 -13.20 15.09 25.91
C ASN A 154 -14.03 14.96 24.63
N GLU A 155 -13.62 15.63 23.56
CA GLU A 155 -14.31 15.58 22.27
C GLU A 155 -14.07 14.26 21.51
N LEU A 156 -13.05 13.49 21.88
CA LEU A 156 -12.80 12.13 21.37
C LEU A 156 -13.44 11.02 22.21
N GLU A 157 -13.85 11.33 23.45
CA GLU A 157 -14.64 10.40 24.27
C GLU A 157 -16.01 10.13 23.61
N HIS A 158 -16.68 9.05 24.06
CA HIS A 158 -18.03 8.69 23.61
C HIS A 158 -18.18 8.61 22.07
N ASP A 159 -17.25 7.94 21.40
CA ASP A 159 -17.25 7.75 19.93
C ASP A 159 -17.04 9.05 19.12
N GLY A 160 -16.47 10.06 19.77
CA GLY A 160 -16.22 11.39 19.20
C GLY A 160 -15.39 11.39 17.91
N TYR A 161 -14.38 10.51 17.81
CA TYR A 161 -13.61 10.36 16.57
C TYR A 161 -14.48 9.97 15.37
N ARG A 162 -15.38 8.99 15.54
CA ARG A 162 -16.30 8.58 14.48
C ARG A 162 -17.28 9.72 14.16
N ILE A 163 -17.78 10.42 15.18
CA ILE A 163 -18.68 11.56 15.00
C ILE A 163 -18.03 12.67 14.16
N ILE A 164 -16.79 13.05 14.48
CA ILE A 164 -16.03 14.06 13.72
C ILE A 164 -15.81 13.59 12.28
N THR A 165 -15.35 12.35 12.10
CA THR A 165 -15.02 11.83 10.76
C THR A 165 -16.25 11.60 9.88
N ASP A 166 -17.38 11.14 10.44
CA ASP A 166 -18.64 11.00 9.73
C ASP A 166 -19.17 12.37 9.30
N TRP A 167 -19.01 13.40 10.14
CA TRP A 167 -19.35 14.77 9.78
C TRP A 167 -18.46 15.33 8.67
N LEU A 168 -17.14 15.18 8.78
CA LEU A 168 -16.20 15.61 7.74
C LEU A 168 -16.48 14.93 6.39
N ARG A 169 -16.85 13.64 6.40
CA ARG A 169 -17.29 12.95 5.16
C ARG A 169 -18.59 13.50 4.61
N ALA A 170 -19.53 13.89 5.48
CA ALA A 170 -20.81 14.45 5.06
C ALA A 170 -20.66 15.85 4.43
N VAL A 171 -19.63 16.61 4.82
CA VAL A 171 -19.33 17.95 4.28
C VAL A 171 -18.17 17.93 3.27
N ALA A 172 -17.84 16.75 2.73
CA ALA A 172 -16.64 16.56 1.90
C ALA A 172 -16.67 17.34 0.58
N ASP A 173 -17.87 17.58 0.03
CA ASP A 173 -18.04 18.35 -1.21
C ASP A 173 -18.59 19.77 -0.93
N GLU A 174 -19.35 19.97 0.15
CA GLU A 174 -19.95 21.27 0.49
C GLU A 174 -20.30 21.35 2.00
N PHE A 175 -20.09 22.52 2.62
CA PHE A 175 -20.58 22.78 3.97
C PHE A 175 -22.03 23.31 3.96
N PRO A 176 -22.94 22.80 4.82
CA PRO A 176 -24.33 23.24 4.87
C PRO A 176 -24.49 24.75 5.11
N GLU A 177 -25.44 25.37 4.41
CA GLU A 177 -25.86 26.75 4.64
C GLU A 177 -26.46 26.96 6.05
N GLY A 178 -26.36 28.19 6.57
CA GLY A 178 -26.86 28.55 7.90
C GLY A 178 -26.03 29.65 8.59
N ASP A 179 -26.45 30.05 9.78
CA ASP A 179 -25.77 31.10 10.55
C ASP A 179 -24.31 30.72 10.89
N PRO A 180 -23.36 31.68 10.84
CA PRO A 180 -21.97 31.43 11.20
C PRO A 180 -21.83 30.89 12.63
N GLN A 181 -20.93 29.92 12.81
CA GLN A 181 -20.66 29.30 14.12
C GLN A 181 -19.27 29.70 14.64
N PRO A 182 -19.07 29.81 15.96
CA PRO A 182 -17.84 30.36 16.52
C PRO A 182 -16.58 29.50 16.28
N ASP A 183 -16.76 28.20 16.07
CA ASP A 183 -15.68 27.25 15.78
C ASP A 183 -16.22 25.97 15.10
N ALA A 184 -15.32 25.09 14.66
CA ALA A 184 -15.69 23.88 13.93
C ALA A 184 -16.49 22.87 14.76
N ARG A 185 -16.31 22.87 16.11
CA ARG A 185 -17.11 22.02 16.99
C ARG A 185 -18.55 22.50 17.03
N ALA A 186 -18.78 23.79 17.22
CA ALA A 186 -20.11 24.37 17.19
C ALA A 186 -20.76 24.19 15.80
N LEU A 187 -19.99 24.36 14.72
CA LEU A 187 -20.45 24.12 13.35
C LEU A 187 -20.89 22.68 13.11
N ARG A 188 -20.11 21.71 13.58
CA ARG A 188 -20.49 20.30 13.55
C ARG A 188 -21.78 20.09 14.32
N GLU A 189 -21.82 20.45 15.61
CA GLU A 189 -22.97 20.20 16.48
C GLU A 189 -24.26 20.82 15.92
N PHE A 190 -24.16 22.00 15.28
CA PHE A 190 -25.27 22.68 14.61
C PHE A 190 -25.78 21.93 13.36
N THR A 191 -24.87 21.44 12.52
CA THR A 191 -25.22 20.84 11.22
C THR A 191 -25.46 19.33 11.28
N GLN A 192 -24.94 18.65 12.30
CA GLN A 192 -24.95 17.19 12.43
C GLN A 192 -26.37 16.60 12.41
N LYS A 193 -27.33 17.29 13.03
CA LYS A 193 -28.75 16.86 13.05
C LYS A 193 -29.42 17.01 11.68
N ALA A 194 -29.07 18.05 10.92
CA ALA A 194 -29.58 18.25 9.56
C ALA A 194 -28.99 17.24 8.57
N LEU A 195 -27.76 16.79 8.81
CA LEU A 195 -27.04 15.80 8.01
C LEU A 195 -27.42 14.33 8.34
N GLY A 196 -28.34 14.09 9.27
CA GLY A 196 -28.83 12.75 9.59
C GLY A 196 -27.83 11.83 10.32
N ILE A 197 -26.79 12.40 10.94
CA ILE A 197 -25.77 11.64 11.67
C ILE A 197 -26.30 11.29 13.07
N ASN A 198 -26.72 10.03 13.27
CA ASN A 198 -27.27 9.55 14.55
C ASN A 198 -26.20 9.41 15.64
N ILE A 199 -26.37 10.13 16.76
CA ILE A 199 -25.56 10.01 17.98
C ILE A 199 -26.27 9.05 18.94
N PRO A 200 -25.63 7.98 19.44
CA PRO A 200 -26.18 7.19 20.54
C PRO A 200 -26.28 8.04 21.82
N PRO A 201 -27.34 7.92 22.63
CA PRO A 201 -27.49 8.74 23.83
C PRO A 201 -26.36 8.49 24.86
N PRO A 202 -25.97 9.50 25.66
CA PRO A 202 -24.93 9.35 26.67
C PRO A 202 -25.38 8.38 27.77
N VAL A 203 -24.54 7.37 28.05
CA VAL A 203 -24.76 6.42 29.15
C VAL A 203 -24.44 7.11 30.48
N PRO A 204 -25.29 7.01 31.52
CA PRO A 204 -25.04 7.67 32.79
C PRO A 204 -23.86 7.05 33.55
N PRO A 205 -23.19 7.81 34.45
CA PRO A 205 -22.00 7.34 35.14
C PRO A 205 -22.37 6.29 36.18
N MET A 206 -21.96 5.03 35.96
CA MET A 206 -22.10 3.97 36.95
C MET A 206 -20.78 3.72 37.70
N LYS A 207 -20.93 3.67 39.02
CA LYS A 207 -19.91 3.41 40.03
C LYS A 207 -19.32 2.01 39.92
N ASP A 208 -18.00 1.97 40.04
CA ASP A 208 -17.10 0.99 40.64
C ASP A 208 -17.40 -0.53 40.67
N LEU A 209 -16.37 -1.26 40.24
CA LEU A 209 -15.86 -2.58 40.67
C LEU A 209 -16.59 -3.85 40.21
N THR A 210 -16.20 -4.35 39.03
CA THR A 210 -15.49 -5.64 38.82
C THR A 210 -15.41 -5.92 37.31
N PRO A 211 -14.25 -6.29 36.73
CA PRO A 211 -14.18 -6.61 35.32
C PRO A 211 -14.81 -8.00 35.11
N LYS A 212 -16.08 -8.02 34.73
CA LYS A 212 -16.62 -9.11 33.92
C LYS A 212 -16.37 -8.73 32.47
N GLU A 213 -15.60 -9.56 31.77
CA GLU A 213 -15.51 -9.55 30.32
C GLU A 213 -16.92 -9.47 29.74
N LEU A 214 -17.23 -8.34 29.14
CA LEU A 214 -18.32 -8.23 28.18
C LEU A 214 -17.70 -8.38 26.79
N PRO A 215 -18.30 -9.20 25.92
CA PRO A 215 -17.78 -9.44 24.59
C PRO A 215 -17.72 -8.10 23.85
N VAL A 216 -16.53 -7.75 23.38
CA VAL A 216 -16.35 -6.64 22.44
C VAL A 216 -17.13 -7.01 21.20
N GLU A 217 -18.30 -6.39 21.00
CA GLU A 217 -18.93 -6.39 19.69
C GLU A 217 -17.96 -5.71 18.72
N SER A 218 -17.45 -6.54 17.84
CA SER A 218 -16.59 -6.21 16.72
C SER A 218 -17.30 -5.19 15.82
N ASN A 219 -16.93 -3.92 15.92
CA ASN A 219 -17.00 -2.99 14.79
C ASN A 219 -15.78 -3.18 13.88
N CYS A 220 -15.46 -4.43 13.54
CA CYS A 220 -14.70 -4.70 12.32
C CYS A 220 -15.63 -4.23 11.18
N PHE A 221 -15.22 -3.21 10.43
CA PHE A 221 -15.85 -2.90 9.16
C PHE A 221 -16.06 -4.22 8.44
N GLN A 222 -17.30 -4.65 8.23
CA GLN A 222 -17.57 -5.84 7.44
C GLN A 222 -17.13 -5.50 6.02
N LEU A 223 -15.88 -5.83 5.69
CA LEU A 223 -15.40 -5.80 4.33
C LEU A 223 -16.38 -6.63 3.49
N PRO A 224 -16.70 -6.19 2.26
CA PRO A 224 -17.47 -7.01 1.34
C PRO A 224 -16.80 -8.38 1.23
N TYR A 225 -17.56 -9.45 1.44
CA TYR A 225 -16.99 -10.80 1.47
C TYR A 225 -16.38 -11.16 0.11
N VAL A 226 -15.09 -11.50 0.14
CA VAL A 226 -14.35 -12.10 -0.98
C VAL A 226 -13.69 -13.38 -0.45
N PRO A 227 -13.91 -14.55 -1.07
CA PRO A 227 -13.29 -15.79 -0.61
C PRO A 227 -11.76 -15.71 -0.60
N VAL A 228 -11.11 -16.21 0.45
CA VAL A 228 -9.65 -16.26 0.56
C VAL A 228 -9.06 -17.07 -0.60
N TRP A 229 -8.00 -16.54 -1.22
CA TRP A 229 -7.33 -17.20 -2.35
C TRP A 229 -6.53 -18.42 -1.87
N ASN A 230 -6.55 -19.52 -2.64
CA ASN A 230 -5.93 -20.79 -2.23
C ASN A 230 -4.42 -20.88 -2.54
N GLY A 231 -3.82 -19.82 -3.09
CA GLY A 231 -2.41 -19.80 -3.50
C GLY A 231 -2.15 -20.20 -4.95
N PHE A 232 -3.19 -20.47 -5.75
CA PHE A 232 -3.03 -20.64 -7.20
C PHE A 232 -2.36 -19.42 -7.84
N SER A 233 -1.44 -19.66 -8.76
CA SER A 233 -0.84 -18.62 -9.59
C SER A 233 -0.29 -19.24 -10.87
N LEU A 234 -0.41 -18.49 -11.98
CA LEU A 234 0.19 -18.78 -13.28
C LEU A 234 1.67 -19.16 -13.15
N TYR A 235 2.40 -18.50 -12.26
CA TYR A 235 3.85 -18.65 -12.15
C TYR A 235 4.28 -19.96 -11.46
N THR A 236 3.37 -20.61 -10.72
CA THR A 236 3.68 -21.79 -9.91
C THR A 236 2.85 -23.03 -10.25
N ASP A 237 1.77 -22.91 -11.03
CA ASP A 237 0.94 -24.06 -11.41
C ASP A 237 1.55 -24.85 -12.57
N ASP A 238 1.96 -26.09 -12.30
CA ASP A 238 2.62 -26.95 -13.28
C ASP A 238 1.70 -27.36 -14.44
N ILE A 239 0.38 -27.44 -14.23
CA ILE A 239 -0.58 -27.83 -15.28
C ILE A 239 -0.75 -26.69 -16.28
N VAL A 240 -0.90 -25.45 -15.81
CA VAL A 240 -0.97 -24.27 -16.69
C VAL A 240 0.34 -24.12 -17.47
N ARG A 241 1.48 -24.29 -16.81
CA ARG A 241 2.81 -24.27 -17.45
C ARG A 241 2.93 -25.35 -18.53
N ALA A 242 2.50 -26.57 -18.26
CA ALA A 242 2.52 -27.67 -19.22
C ALA A 242 1.62 -27.40 -20.44
N ALA A 243 0.45 -26.77 -20.25
CA ALA A 243 -0.41 -26.34 -21.35
C ALA A 243 0.26 -25.30 -22.25
N ALA A 244 0.92 -24.29 -21.66
CA ALA A 244 1.68 -23.28 -22.41
C ALA A 244 2.87 -23.90 -23.16
N GLN A 245 3.59 -24.85 -22.53
CA GLN A 245 4.67 -25.60 -23.17
C GLN A 245 4.16 -26.42 -24.35
N TYR A 246 3.05 -27.14 -24.20
CA TYR A 246 2.43 -27.88 -25.29
C TYR A 246 2.01 -26.96 -26.44
N ALA A 247 1.41 -25.81 -26.14
CA ALA A 247 1.01 -24.83 -27.14
C ALA A 247 2.22 -24.29 -27.91
N TYR A 248 3.34 -24.03 -27.24
CA TYR A 248 4.60 -23.64 -27.87
C TYR A 248 5.17 -24.72 -28.78
N ASP A 249 5.40 -25.93 -28.25
CA ASP A 249 6.07 -27.03 -28.97
C ASP A 249 5.30 -27.45 -30.22
N ASN A 250 3.97 -27.38 -30.15
CA ASN A 250 3.10 -27.87 -31.22
C ASN A 250 2.64 -26.78 -32.20
N TYR A 251 2.62 -25.51 -31.79
CA TYR A 251 2.02 -24.42 -32.56
C TYR A 251 2.85 -23.13 -32.53
N LEU A 252 2.97 -22.47 -31.37
CA LEU A 252 3.49 -21.09 -31.29
C LEU A 252 4.98 -20.98 -31.63
N GLY A 253 5.77 -22.03 -31.36
CA GLY A 253 7.19 -22.12 -31.71
C GLY A 253 7.45 -22.58 -33.15
N LYS A 254 6.40 -22.91 -33.91
CA LYS A 254 6.52 -23.33 -35.31
C LYS A 254 6.40 -22.13 -36.26
N PRO A 255 7.11 -22.16 -37.41
CA PRO A 255 6.93 -21.17 -38.47
C PRO A 255 5.45 -21.01 -38.86
N TYR A 256 5.06 -19.78 -39.22
CA TYR A 256 3.81 -19.54 -39.91
C TYR A 256 3.79 -20.27 -41.26
N THR A 257 2.62 -20.77 -41.64
CA THR A 257 2.38 -21.51 -42.90
C THR A 257 1.67 -20.65 -43.96
N GLY A 258 1.10 -19.51 -43.54
CA GLY A 258 0.49 -18.52 -44.41
C GLY A 258 1.50 -17.47 -44.94
N THR A 259 0.98 -16.33 -45.39
CA THR A 259 1.73 -15.35 -46.20
C THR A 259 1.79 -13.95 -45.60
N VAL A 260 0.83 -13.54 -44.77
CA VAL A 260 0.77 -12.18 -44.24
C VAL A 260 1.69 -12.03 -43.02
N GLU A 261 2.73 -11.21 -43.15
CA GLU A 261 3.76 -10.98 -42.11
C GLU A 261 4.33 -12.26 -41.48
N SER A 262 4.44 -13.33 -42.28
CA SER A 262 4.87 -14.66 -41.82
C SER A 262 6.40 -14.87 -41.79
N VAL A 263 7.17 -13.84 -42.14
CA VAL A 263 8.64 -13.91 -42.18
C VAL A 263 9.19 -13.91 -40.75
N PRO A 264 10.03 -14.90 -40.37
CA PRO A 264 10.59 -14.97 -39.03
C PRO A 264 11.48 -13.77 -38.69
N ALA A 265 11.40 -13.28 -37.46
CA ALA A 265 12.26 -12.22 -36.93
C ALA A 265 13.52 -12.78 -36.26
N ASN A 266 14.56 -11.96 -36.13
CA ASN A 266 15.80 -12.30 -35.43
C ASN A 266 16.09 -11.28 -34.34
N PHE A 267 16.25 -11.74 -33.09
CA PHE A 267 16.62 -10.90 -31.96
C PHE A 267 17.86 -11.49 -31.28
N GLY A 268 18.95 -10.72 -31.23
CA GLY A 268 20.21 -11.15 -30.61
C GLY A 268 20.81 -12.44 -31.18
N GLY A 269 20.54 -12.76 -32.44
CA GLY A 269 21.03 -13.98 -33.10
C GLY A 269 20.11 -15.20 -32.97
N GLN A 270 18.96 -15.07 -32.30
CA GLN A 270 17.96 -16.14 -32.17
C GLN A 270 16.70 -15.83 -32.98
N MET A 271 16.13 -16.86 -33.59
CA MET A 271 14.93 -16.74 -34.41
C MET A 271 13.66 -16.71 -33.55
N VAL A 272 12.70 -15.87 -33.95
CA VAL A 272 11.34 -15.83 -33.42
C VAL A 272 10.38 -15.91 -34.59
N TYR A 273 9.61 -16.99 -34.67
CA TYR A 273 8.72 -17.25 -35.80
C TYR A 273 7.45 -16.42 -35.77
N ARG A 274 6.94 -16.11 -34.57
CA ARG A 274 5.65 -15.44 -34.36
C ARG A 274 5.81 -14.27 -33.38
N GLN A 275 6.35 -13.14 -33.84
CA GLN A 275 6.71 -12.02 -32.94
C GLN A 275 5.51 -11.21 -32.39
N HIS A 276 4.34 -11.30 -33.04
CA HIS A 276 3.13 -10.60 -32.61
C HIS A 276 2.20 -11.53 -31.83
N HIS A 277 1.90 -12.71 -32.35
CA HIS A 277 1.02 -13.69 -31.70
C HIS A 277 1.74 -15.03 -31.43
N GLY A 278 2.89 -14.93 -30.77
CA GLY A 278 3.69 -16.06 -30.29
C GLY A 278 3.57 -16.32 -28.80
N LEU A 279 4.62 -16.92 -28.22
CA LEU A 279 4.63 -17.36 -26.83
C LEU A 279 4.52 -16.20 -25.84
N SER A 280 5.29 -15.12 -26.02
CA SER A 280 5.30 -14.01 -25.06
C SER A 280 3.95 -13.30 -25.00
N HIS A 281 3.28 -13.13 -26.15
CA HIS A 281 1.92 -12.63 -26.21
C HIS A 281 0.98 -13.49 -25.38
N THR A 282 0.94 -14.80 -25.65
CA THR A 282 0.06 -15.75 -24.96
C THR A 282 0.30 -15.75 -23.45
N LEU A 283 1.56 -15.79 -23.00
CA LEU A 283 1.89 -15.77 -21.57
C LEU A 283 1.52 -14.44 -20.90
N ARG A 284 1.65 -13.30 -21.59
CA ARG A 284 1.16 -12.01 -21.08
C ARG A 284 -0.35 -12.00 -20.95
N THR A 285 -1.11 -12.59 -21.88
CA THR A 285 -2.57 -12.65 -21.74
C THR A 285 -3.02 -13.46 -20.52
N MET A 286 -2.32 -14.54 -20.19
CA MET A 286 -2.56 -15.29 -18.94
C MET A 286 -2.24 -14.43 -17.72
N ALA A 287 -1.10 -13.72 -17.74
CA ALA A 287 -0.71 -12.82 -16.65
C ALA A 287 -1.72 -11.66 -16.47
N TYR A 288 -2.30 -11.16 -17.56
CA TYR A 288 -3.37 -10.17 -17.50
C TYR A 288 -4.65 -10.75 -16.88
N ALA A 289 -5.01 -12.00 -17.16
CA ALA A 289 -6.17 -12.62 -16.52
C ALA A 289 -5.98 -12.75 -15.00
N GLU A 290 -4.79 -13.18 -14.53
CA GLU A 290 -4.45 -13.19 -13.10
C GLU A 290 -4.56 -11.81 -12.47
N LEU A 291 -3.97 -10.81 -13.14
CA LEU A 291 -3.95 -9.43 -12.69
C LEU A 291 -5.35 -8.79 -12.65
N ILE A 292 -6.17 -9.01 -13.68
CA ILE A 292 -7.54 -8.48 -13.76
C ILE A 292 -8.40 -9.07 -12.64
N VAL A 293 -8.29 -10.38 -12.37
CA VAL A 293 -9.02 -11.01 -11.26
C VAL A 293 -8.51 -10.49 -9.91
N GLU A 294 -7.20 -10.33 -9.73
CA GLU A 294 -6.62 -9.74 -8.52
C GLU A 294 -7.16 -8.33 -8.26
N GLU A 295 -7.10 -7.44 -9.25
CA GLU A 295 -7.52 -6.05 -9.09
C GLU A 295 -9.03 -5.91 -8.96
N ALA A 296 -9.83 -6.78 -9.59
CA ALA A 296 -11.28 -6.85 -9.37
C ALA A 296 -11.62 -7.26 -7.93
N ARG A 297 -10.90 -8.25 -7.38
CA ARG A 297 -11.06 -8.68 -5.98
C ARG A 297 -10.70 -7.55 -5.01
N LYS A 298 -9.62 -6.81 -5.28
CA LYS A 298 -9.27 -5.60 -4.51
C LYS A 298 -10.35 -4.53 -4.61
N ALA A 299 -10.89 -4.26 -5.80
CA ALA A 299 -11.98 -3.30 -5.99
C ALA A 299 -13.24 -3.67 -5.18
N LYS A 300 -13.63 -4.96 -5.20
CA LYS A 300 -14.73 -5.47 -4.38
C LYS A 300 -14.46 -5.30 -2.88
N LEU A 301 -13.24 -5.57 -2.41
CA LEU A 301 -12.84 -5.34 -1.01
C LEU A 301 -12.87 -3.85 -0.62
N ARG A 302 -12.60 -2.93 -1.56
CA ARG A 302 -12.75 -1.48 -1.35
C ARG A 302 -14.20 -1.00 -1.33
N GLY A 303 -15.17 -1.86 -1.65
CA GLY A 303 -16.59 -1.51 -1.71
C GLY A 303 -17.05 -0.97 -3.07
N GLU A 304 -16.26 -1.13 -4.13
CA GLU A 304 -16.65 -0.71 -5.47
C GLU A 304 -17.76 -1.62 -6.04
N THR A 305 -18.68 -1.03 -6.80
CA THR A 305 -19.73 -1.79 -7.50
C THR A 305 -19.27 -2.15 -8.91
N LEU A 306 -19.04 -3.44 -9.14
CA LEU A 306 -18.61 -3.98 -10.43
C LEU A 306 -19.81 -4.41 -11.30
N ARG A 307 -19.65 -4.36 -12.62
CA ARG A 307 -20.66 -4.90 -13.55
C ARG A 307 -20.87 -6.39 -13.30
N LYS A 308 -22.16 -6.76 -13.25
CA LYS A 308 -22.58 -8.15 -13.06
C LYS A 308 -22.85 -8.84 -14.39
N PHE A 309 -22.53 -10.13 -14.44
CA PHE A 309 -23.00 -11.05 -15.47
C PHE A 309 -24.48 -11.41 -15.24
N LYS A 310 -25.08 -12.13 -16.20
CA LYS A 310 -26.49 -12.54 -16.11
C LYS A 310 -26.79 -13.42 -14.88
N ASP A 311 -25.80 -14.16 -14.41
CA ASP A 311 -25.88 -15.02 -13.21
C ASP A 311 -25.67 -14.23 -11.89
N GLY A 312 -25.46 -12.91 -11.96
CA GLY A 312 -25.25 -12.04 -10.81
C GLY A 312 -23.82 -11.97 -10.30
N ARG A 313 -22.90 -12.79 -10.83
CA ARG A 313 -21.47 -12.75 -10.50
C ARG A 313 -20.77 -11.54 -11.12
N THR A 314 -19.60 -11.22 -10.61
CA THR A 314 -18.65 -10.22 -11.11
C THR A 314 -17.30 -10.89 -11.41
N ILE A 315 -16.34 -10.17 -11.99
CA ILE A 315 -14.98 -10.70 -12.19
C ILE A 315 -14.30 -11.07 -10.85
N ALA A 316 -14.64 -10.38 -9.76
CA ALA A 316 -14.11 -10.68 -8.43
C ALA A 316 -14.57 -12.03 -7.86
N ASP A 317 -15.59 -12.65 -8.46
CA ASP A 317 -16.17 -13.93 -8.03
C ASP A 317 -15.57 -15.14 -8.79
N VAL A 318 -14.60 -14.92 -9.67
CA VAL A 318 -13.85 -15.99 -10.36
C VAL A 318 -13.02 -16.77 -9.33
N THR A 319 -13.15 -18.08 -9.34
CA THR A 319 -12.40 -18.97 -8.43
C THR A 319 -11.02 -19.34 -9.01
N PRO A 320 -10.08 -19.81 -8.19
CA PRO A 320 -8.81 -20.37 -8.67
C PRO A 320 -8.97 -21.45 -9.75
N GLU A 321 -9.95 -22.34 -9.59
CA GLU A 321 -10.24 -23.44 -10.50
C GLU A 321 -10.81 -22.93 -11.83
N GLU A 322 -11.67 -21.90 -11.80
CA GLU A 322 -12.19 -21.25 -13.00
C GLU A 322 -11.06 -20.48 -13.73
N LEU A 323 -10.21 -19.75 -13.00
CA LEU A 323 -9.07 -19.04 -13.57
C LEU A 323 -8.06 -20.00 -14.21
N LYS A 324 -7.81 -21.16 -13.59
CA LYS A 324 -6.95 -22.20 -14.16
C LYS A 324 -7.43 -22.67 -15.54
N LYS A 325 -8.74 -22.93 -15.68
CA LYS A 325 -9.36 -23.32 -16.97
C LYS A 325 -9.25 -22.21 -18.00
N ILE A 326 -9.49 -20.96 -17.59
CA ILE A 326 -9.35 -19.77 -18.44
C ILE A 326 -7.92 -19.67 -18.98
N MET A 327 -6.90 -19.80 -18.12
CA MET A 327 -5.50 -19.72 -18.55
C MET A 327 -5.11 -20.86 -19.49
N ILE A 328 -5.57 -22.09 -19.24
CA ILE A 328 -5.34 -23.20 -20.16
C ILE A 328 -5.98 -22.90 -21.52
N ALA A 329 -7.20 -22.37 -21.56
CA ALA A 329 -7.85 -21.95 -22.80
C ALA A 329 -7.09 -20.81 -23.51
N GLN A 330 -6.58 -19.82 -22.76
CA GLN A 330 -5.76 -18.73 -23.30
C GLN A 330 -4.47 -19.24 -23.96
N ALA A 331 -3.89 -20.35 -23.50
CA ALA A 331 -2.70 -20.97 -24.11
C ALA A 331 -2.90 -21.27 -25.60
N PHE A 332 -4.13 -21.60 -25.98
CA PHE A 332 -4.48 -22.04 -27.32
C PHE A 332 -5.22 -20.98 -28.13
N PHE A 333 -5.58 -19.83 -27.55
CA PHE A 333 -6.43 -18.82 -28.19
C PHE A 333 -5.90 -18.30 -29.54
N VAL A 334 -4.58 -18.30 -29.72
CA VAL A 334 -3.91 -17.90 -30.98
C VAL A 334 -3.09 -19.03 -31.61
N ALA A 335 -3.20 -20.26 -31.10
CA ALA A 335 -2.40 -21.40 -31.59
C ALA A 335 -2.75 -21.78 -33.04
N GLY A 336 -3.99 -21.57 -33.45
CA GLY A 336 -4.48 -21.85 -34.80
C GLY A 336 -4.11 -20.81 -35.85
N ARG A 337 -3.38 -19.74 -35.53
CA ARG A 337 -3.00 -18.75 -36.55
C ARG A 337 -1.98 -19.34 -37.52
N ASP A 338 -2.30 -19.28 -38.82
CA ASP A 338 -1.40 -19.67 -39.91
C ASP A 338 -0.50 -18.51 -40.36
N ASP A 339 -0.94 -17.25 -40.20
CA ASP A 339 -0.18 -16.01 -40.40
C ASP A 339 -0.83 -14.82 -39.63
N GLU A 340 -0.48 -13.57 -39.95
CA GLU A 340 -1.00 -12.37 -39.30
C GLU A 340 -2.24 -11.73 -39.96
N ALA A 341 -2.89 -12.39 -40.92
CA ALA A 341 -4.11 -11.90 -41.55
C ALA A 341 -5.21 -11.59 -40.52
N SER A 342 -5.94 -10.48 -40.75
CA SER A 342 -6.89 -9.91 -39.80
C SER A 342 -8.30 -9.70 -40.37
N ASP A 343 -8.57 -10.22 -41.57
CA ASP A 343 -9.92 -10.23 -42.14
C ASP A 343 -10.81 -11.28 -41.43
N ALA A 344 -12.13 -11.09 -41.56
CA ALA A 344 -13.11 -11.92 -40.85
C ALA A 344 -13.13 -13.40 -41.31
N GLU A 345 -12.66 -13.70 -42.52
CA GLU A 345 -12.60 -15.09 -43.00
C GLU A 345 -11.45 -15.83 -42.31
N ASN A 346 -10.25 -15.26 -42.35
CA ASN A 346 -9.09 -15.80 -41.65
C ASN A 346 -9.28 -15.83 -40.13
N TYR A 347 -9.91 -14.80 -39.54
CA TYR A 347 -10.24 -14.78 -38.12
C TYR A 347 -11.02 -16.04 -37.69
N ARG A 348 -12.14 -16.34 -38.37
CA ARG A 348 -12.97 -17.52 -38.05
C ARG A 348 -12.18 -18.82 -38.20
N LYS A 349 -11.44 -18.97 -39.30
CA LYS A 349 -10.61 -20.15 -39.55
C LYS A 349 -9.57 -20.36 -38.46
N TYR A 350 -8.85 -19.31 -38.06
CA TYR A 350 -7.79 -19.41 -37.05
C TYR A 350 -8.37 -19.72 -35.66
N HIS A 351 -9.55 -19.21 -35.33
CA HIS A 351 -10.23 -19.53 -34.07
C HIS A 351 -10.80 -20.96 -34.07
N GLU A 352 -11.30 -21.48 -35.19
CA GLU A 352 -11.66 -22.90 -35.34
C GLU A 352 -10.44 -23.82 -35.15
N GLN A 353 -9.30 -23.50 -35.77
CA GLN A 353 -8.05 -24.24 -35.60
C GLN A 353 -7.52 -24.16 -34.16
N SER A 354 -7.67 -23.01 -33.50
CA SER A 354 -7.29 -22.80 -32.10
C SER A 354 -8.13 -23.65 -31.15
N ARG A 355 -9.45 -23.72 -31.38
CA ARG A 355 -10.36 -24.61 -30.67
C ARG A 355 -9.92 -26.07 -30.83
N ASP A 356 -9.62 -26.49 -32.04
CA ASP A 356 -9.23 -27.88 -32.31
C ASP A 356 -7.88 -28.22 -31.66
N ALA A 357 -6.94 -27.27 -31.60
CA ALA A 357 -5.68 -27.42 -30.87
C ALA A 357 -5.91 -27.61 -29.36
N PHE A 358 -6.80 -26.83 -28.75
CA PHE A 358 -7.20 -26.98 -27.36
C PHE A 358 -7.86 -28.34 -27.09
N LEU A 359 -8.84 -28.73 -27.90
CA LEU A 359 -9.52 -30.03 -27.77
C LEU A 359 -8.54 -31.19 -27.93
N LYS A 360 -7.57 -31.07 -28.84
CA LYS A 360 -6.50 -32.06 -29.00
C LYS A 360 -5.63 -32.16 -27.75
N TYR A 361 -5.21 -31.04 -27.17
CA TYR A 361 -4.42 -31.04 -25.93
C TYR A 361 -5.18 -31.73 -24.80
N VAL A 362 -6.45 -31.37 -24.59
CA VAL A 362 -7.28 -31.98 -23.55
C VAL A 362 -7.41 -33.48 -23.76
N LYS A 363 -7.63 -33.93 -24.99
CA LYS A 363 -7.72 -35.36 -25.33
C LYS A 363 -6.41 -36.12 -25.11
N ASP A 364 -5.28 -35.53 -25.47
CA ASP A 364 -3.96 -36.16 -25.28
C ASP A 364 -3.60 -36.28 -23.78
N ASN A 365 -4.21 -35.46 -22.92
CA ASN A 365 -3.92 -35.39 -21.47
C ASN A 365 -5.17 -35.59 -20.60
N GLU A 366 -6.18 -36.29 -21.13
CA GLU A 366 -7.47 -36.49 -20.49
C GLU A 366 -7.37 -37.03 -19.05
N PRO A 367 -6.55 -38.06 -18.75
CA PRO A 367 -6.51 -38.65 -17.40
C PRO A 367 -6.01 -37.72 -16.30
N THR A 368 -5.30 -36.64 -16.68
CA THR A 368 -4.78 -35.64 -15.73
C THR A 368 -5.62 -34.38 -15.66
N LEU A 369 -6.46 -34.14 -16.67
CA LEU A 369 -7.25 -32.93 -16.80
C LEU A 369 -8.72 -33.15 -16.43
N ILE A 370 -9.24 -34.36 -16.63
CA ILE A 370 -10.61 -34.75 -16.29
C ILE A 370 -10.54 -35.89 -15.26
N PRO A 371 -11.16 -35.76 -14.08
CA PRO A 371 -12.06 -34.70 -13.64
C PRO A 371 -11.37 -33.55 -12.87
N ASP A 372 -10.05 -33.60 -12.69
CA ASP A 372 -9.34 -32.78 -11.68
C ASP A 372 -9.25 -31.29 -12.03
N VAL A 373 -9.19 -30.95 -13.33
CA VAL A 373 -9.20 -29.56 -13.80
C VAL A 373 -10.57 -29.23 -14.38
N PHE A 374 -10.97 -29.93 -15.44
CA PHE A 374 -12.29 -29.82 -16.04
C PHE A 374 -13.20 -30.91 -15.49
N LYS A 375 -14.44 -30.55 -15.17
CA LYS A 375 -15.38 -31.49 -14.53
C LYS A 375 -15.71 -32.68 -15.42
N ASP A 376 -15.91 -32.40 -16.71
CA ASP A 376 -16.38 -33.33 -17.73
C ASP A 376 -16.15 -32.72 -19.13
N GLU A 377 -16.56 -33.44 -20.18
CA GLU A 377 -16.48 -32.92 -21.56
C GLU A 377 -17.37 -31.70 -21.81
N GLU A 378 -18.47 -31.51 -21.07
CA GLU A 378 -19.33 -30.34 -21.23
C GLU A 378 -18.59 -29.06 -20.79
N ASP A 379 -17.89 -29.13 -19.65
CA ASP A 379 -17.03 -28.07 -19.14
C ASP A 379 -15.90 -27.75 -20.14
N VAL A 380 -15.24 -28.76 -20.72
CA VAL A 380 -14.23 -28.56 -21.77
C VAL A 380 -14.81 -27.85 -22.99
N ASN A 381 -15.97 -28.29 -23.48
CA ASN A 381 -16.63 -27.72 -24.65
C ASN A 381 -17.04 -26.26 -24.45
N LEU A 382 -17.35 -25.85 -23.22
CA LEU A 382 -17.62 -24.45 -22.91
C LEU A 382 -16.41 -23.55 -23.20
N TYR A 383 -15.21 -23.93 -22.76
CA TYR A 383 -14.00 -23.14 -23.05
C TYR A 383 -13.58 -23.24 -24.53
N ALA A 384 -13.81 -24.39 -25.16
CA ALA A 384 -13.59 -24.55 -26.60
C ALA A 384 -14.46 -23.57 -27.41
N GLN A 385 -15.73 -23.38 -27.03
CA GLN A 385 -16.63 -22.41 -27.67
C GLN A 385 -16.18 -20.96 -27.46
N VAL A 386 -15.60 -20.64 -26.30
CA VAL A 386 -15.02 -19.31 -26.06
C VAL A 386 -13.82 -19.06 -26.97
N ILE A 387 -12.99 -20.08 -27.21
CA ILE A 387 -11.86 -19.98 -28.15
C ILE A 387 -12.35 -19.80 -29.59
N GLU A 388 -13.43 -20.44 -30.00
CA GLU A 388 -13.98 -20.33 -31.36
C GLU A 388 -14.55 -18.93 -31.67
N ASP A 389 -14.99 -18.18 -30.66
CA ASP A 389 -15.57 -16.82 -30.73
C ASP A 389 -16.61 -16.60 -31.86
N LYS A 390 -17.40 -17.62 -32.18
CA LYS A 390 -18.30 -17.60 -33.35
C LYS A 390 -19.33 -16.47 -33.36
N ASN A 391 -19.80 -16.07 -32.17
CA ASN A 391 -20.89 -15.11 -32.01
C ASN A 391 -20.40 -13.69 -31.67
N HIS A 392 -19.09 -13.49 -31.44
CA HIS A 392 -18.50 -12.23 -30.95
C HIS A 392 -19.22 -11.64 -29.73
N ASP A 393 -19.73 -12.51 -28.85
CA ASP A 393 -20.28 -12.10 -27.57
C ASP A 393 -19.14 -12.03 -26.57
N TRP A 394 -18.67 -10.82 -26.29
CA TRP A 394 -17.53 -10.57 -25.40
C TRP A 394 -17.94 -10.13 -23.99
N SER A 395 -19.16 -10.48 -23.56
CA SER A 395 -19.70 -9.99 -22.28
C SER A 395 -20.51 -10.99 -21.45
N SER A 396 -20.81 -12.18 -21.98
CA SER A 396 -21.76 -13.10 -21.33
C SER A 396 -21.23 -13.88 -20.13
N SER A 397 -19.92 -14.06 -19.97
CA SER A 397 -19.33 -14.79 -18.84
C SER A 397 -17.94 -14.28 -18.46
N PRO A 398 -17.44 -14.61 -17.24
CA PRO A 398 -16.09 -14.23 -16.84
C PRO A 398 -15.00 -14.75 -17.79
N ALA A 399 -15.09 -16.01 -18.23
CA ALA A 399 -14.13 -16.60 -19.16
C ALA A 399 -14.07 -15.83 -20.49
N ILE A 400 -15.24 -15.49 -21.04
CA ILE A 400 -15.35 -14.70 -22.27
C ILE A 400 -14.69 -13.32 -22.09
N VAL A 401 -15.01 -12.61 -21.00
CA VAL A 401 -14.48 -11.26 -20.76
C VAL A 401 -12.96 -11.33 -20.54
N LEU A 402 -12.47 -12.25 -19.71
CA LEU A 402 -11.05 -12.35 -19.38
C LEU A 402 -10.21 -12.72 -20.61
N ILE A 403 -10.63 -13.70 -21.41
CA ILE A 403 -9.91 -14.10 -22.63
C ILE A 403 -9.83 -12.95 -23.63
N ASN A 404 -10.97 -12.31 -23.92
CA ASN A 404 -11.03 -11.24 -24.91
C ASN A 404 -10.34 -9.95 -24.44
N GLN A 405 -10.59 -9.51 -23.20
CA GLN A 405 -9.97 -8.29 -22.67
C GLN A 405 -8.46 -8.48 -22.53
N ALA A 406 -7.97 -9.62 -22.02
CA ALA A 406 -6.54 -9.87 -21.91
C ALA A 406 -5.85 -9.86 -23.29
N HIS A 407 -6.48 -10.43 -24.31
CA HIS A 407 -5.96 -10.37 -25.68
C HIS A 407 -5.92 -8.92 -26.22
N MET A 408 -6.98 -8.13 -26.02
CA MET A 408 -7.02 -6.73 -26.43
C MET A 408 -5.98 -5.86 -25.71
N VAL A 409 -5.77 -6.10 -24.42
CA VAL A 409 -4.78 -5.38 -23.61
C VAL A 409 -3.38 -5.54 -24.21
N ASP A 410 -2.98 -6.71 -24.71
CA ASP A 410 -1.65 -6.87 -25.32
C ASP A 410 -1.42 -5.99 -26.56
N LEU A 411 -2.49 -5.55 -27.23
CA LEU A 411 -2.41 -4.76 -28.47
C LEU A 411 -1.89 -3.34 -28.23
N VAL A 412 -1.90 -2.83 -27.00
CA VAL A 412 -1.41 -1.46 -26.67
C VAL A 412 0.05 -1.25 -27.11
N ARG A 413 0.88 -2.29 -27.17
CA ARG A 413 2.29 -2.18 -27.54
C ARG A 413 2.56 -1.87 -29.03
N VAL A 414 1.60 -2.17 -29.92
CA VAL A 414 1.82 -2.12 -31.39
C VAL A 414 0.91 -1.14 -32.14
N LYS A 415 -0.11 -0.57 -31.49
CA LYS A 415 -1.13 0.24 -32.17
C LYS A 415 -0.84 1.75 -32.09
N GLN A 416 -1.29 2.48 -33.10
CA GLN A 416 -1.08 3.92 -33.25
C GLN A 416 -2.38 4.61 -33.70
N PRO A 417 -2.74 5.79 -33.15
CA PRO A 417 -2.05 6.50 -32.06
C PRO A 417 -2.35 5.87 -30.68
N PRO A 418 -1.36 5.79 -29.76
CA PRO A 418 -1.48 5.02 -28.51
C PRO A 418 -2.58 5.55 -27.59
N GLU A 419 -2.87 6.85 -27.61
CA GLU A 419 -3.89 7.46 -26.76
C GLU A 419 -5.30 6.95 -27.11
N SER A 420 -5.58 6.78 -28.40
CA SER A 420 -6.91 6.33 -28.87
C SER A 420 -7.17 4.87 -28.51
N TYR A 421 -6.14 4.03 -28.61
CA TYR A 421 -6.24 2.62 -28.22
C TYR A 421 -6.29 2.45 -26.71
N LEU A 422 -5.47 3.18 -25.97
CA LEU A 422 -5.48 3.13 -24.51
C LEU A 422 -6.83 3.58 -23.95
N GLU A 423 -7.40 4.70 -24.41
CA GLU A 423 -8.72 5.16 -23.97
C GLU A 423 -9.79 4.10 -24.27
N ASN A 424 -9.82 3.54 -25.48
CA ASN A 424 -10.82 2.55 -25.86
C ASN A 424 -10.74 1.27 -25.01
N TYR A 425 -9.53 0.74 -24.78
CA TYR A 425 -9.35 -0.47 -23.96
C TYR A 425 -9.54 -0.20 -22.46
N PHE A 426 -9.17 1.00 -21.99
CA PHE A 426 -9.48 1.43 -20.63
C PHE A 426 -11.00 1.47 -20.42
N LYS A 427 -11.72 2.12 -21.32
CA LYS A 427 -13.18 2.22 -21.29
C LYS A 427 -13.88 0.87 -21.39
N SER A 428 -13.34 -0.09 -22.15
CA SER A 428 -13.93 -1.43 -22.25
C SER A 428 -13.78 -2.25 -20.97
N MET A 429 -12.68 -2.05 -20.23
CA MET A 429 -12.37 -2.75 -18.99
C MET A 429 -13.03 -2.10 -17.77
N LEU A 430 -13.16 -0.77 -17.77
CA LEU A 430 -13.66 0.04 -16.67
C LEU A 430 -14.93 -0.50 -15.98
N PRO A 431 -16.00 -0.91 -16.70
CA PRO A 431 -17.23 -1.39 -16.05
C PRO A 431 -17.04 -2.70 -15.26
N TRP A 432 -16.06 -3.52 -15.67
CA TRP A 432 -15.88 -4.85 -15.11
C TRP A 432 -15.10 -4.86 -13.81
N ILE A 433 -14.14 -3.94 -13.65
CA ILE A 433 -13.22 -3.95 -12.51
C ILE A 433 -13.09 -2.60 -11.79
N GLY A 434 -13.64 -1.51 -12.34
CA GLY A 434 -13.58 -0.18 -11.73
C GLY A 434 -12.35 0.63 -12.16
N PRO A 435 -12.34 1.96 -11.92
CA PRO A 435 -11.33 2.88 -12.45
C PRO A 435 -9.94 2.62 -11.88
N GLN A 436 -9.83 2.47 -10.56
CA GLN A 436 -8.55 2.25 -9.89
C GLN A 436 -7.91 0.91 -10.31
N ALA A 437 -8.71 -0.14 -10.41
CA ALA A 437 -8.27 -1.44 -10.90
C ALA A 437 -7.82 -1.39 -12.37
N THR A 438 -8.53 -0.65 -13.22
CA THR A 438 -8.18 -0.50 -14.63
C THR A 438 -6.85 0.24 -14.79
N GLU A 439 -6.62 1.32 -14.03
CA GLU A 439 -5.31 1.97 -14.00
C GLU A 439 -4.20 1.01 -13.56
N ALA A 440 -4.41 0.23 -12.50
CA ALA A 440 -3.44 -0.76 -12.03
C ALA A 440 -3.11 -1.81 -13.10
N VAL A 441 -4.12 -2.30 -13.83
CA VAL A 441 -3.92 -3.26 -14.93
C VAL A 441 -2.99 -2.68 -16.00
N PHE A 442 -3.27 -1.46 -16.50
CA PHE A 442 -2.45 -0.85 -17.56
C PHE A 442 -1.08 -0.36 -17.05
N ALA A 443 -0.96 0.04 -15.79
CA ALA A 443 0.33 0.37 -15.20
C ALA A 443 1.25 -0.87 -15.09
N ILE A 444 0.71 -2.00 -14.63
CA ILE A 444 1.45 -3.26 -14.48
C ILE A 444 1.69 -3.91 -15.84
N GLN A 445 0.77 -3.74 -16.81
CA GLN A 445 0.98 -4.17 -18.19
C GLN A 445 2.24 -3.56 -18.82
N ARG A 446 2.51 -2.26 -18.57
CA ARG A 446 3.76 -1.62 -19.00
C ARG A 446 4.99 -2.30 -18.37
N GLN A 447 4.90 -2.74 -17.12
CA GLN A 447 5.97 -3.52 -16.48
C GLN A 447 6.13 -4.92 -17.12
N PHE A 448 5.04 -5.57 -17.54
CA PHE A 448 5.12 -6.84 -18.28
C PHE A 448 5.73 -6.65 -19.67
N PHE A 449 5.45 -5.56 -20.37
CA PHE A 449 6.13 -5.22 -21.62
C PHE A 449 7.62 -5.00 -21.39
N HIS A 450 8.02 -4.27 -20.34
CA HIS A 450 9.43 -4.17 -19.96
C HIS A 450 10.02 -5.56 -19.72
N ALA A 451 9.42 -6.38 -18.86
CA ALA A 451 9.92 -7.70 -18.47
C ALA A 451 10.12 -8.66 -19.65
N THR A 452 9.26 -8.55 -20.67
CA THR A 452 9.26 -9.40 -21.88
C THR A 452 9.92 -8.75 -23.09
N HIS A 453 10.62 -7.62 -22.90
CA HIS A 453 11.35 -6.92 -23.95
C HIS A 453 10.47 -6.45 -25.13
N GLU A 454 9.25 -6.04 -24.82
CA GLU A 454 8.35 -5.36 -25.75
C GLU A 454 8.42 -3.84 -25.61
N VAL A 455 7.91 -3.16 -26.64
CA VAL A 455 7.80 -1.71 -26.68
C VAL A 455 6.80 -1.24 -25.62
N VAL A 456 7.17 -0.20 -24.88
CA VAL A 456 6.27 0.58 -24.04
C VAL A 456 6.06 1.94 -24.69
N ALA A 457 4.88 2.14 -25.26
CA ALA A 457 4.51 3.40 -25.90
C ALA A 457 4.43 4.54 -24.88
N GLY A 458 4.72 5.75 -25.35
CA GLY A 458 4.34 6.96 -24.64
C GLY A 458 2.83 7.20 -24.70
N PHE A 459 2.36 8.13 -23.89
CA PHE A 459 1.03 8.68 -23.97
C PHE A 459 1.15 10.20 -23.88
N ASP A 460 0.64 10.92 -24.87
CA ASP A 460 0.66 12.38 -24.90
C ASP A 460 -0.76 12.93 -25.12
N SER A 461 -1.34 13.51 -24.07
CA SER A 461 -2.68 14.10 -24.17
C SER A 461 -2.79 15.30 -25.12
N ASP A 462 -1.66 15.87 -25.56
CA ASP A 462 -1.61 16.95 -26.53
C ASP A 462 -1.24 16.50 -27.95
N ASN A 463 -1.18 15.19 -28.19
CA ASN A 463 -0.90 14.60 -29.51
C ASN A 463 -1.81 15.19 -30.60
N LYS A 464 -1.20 15.69 -31.68
CA LYS A 464 -1.87 16.35 -32.80
C LYS A 464 -2.23 15.40 -33.95
N GLU A 465 -1.86 14.12 -33.84
CA GLU A 465 -2.27 13.12 -34.83
C GLU A 465 -3.80 12.95 -34.86
N PRO A 466 -4.38 12.56 -36.01
CA PRO A 466 -5.81 12.29 -36.10
C PRO A 466 -6.25 11.14 -35.19
N HIS A 467 -7.26 11.40 -34.35
CA HIS A 467 -7.87 10.38 -33.49
C HIS A 467 -8.42 9.21 -34.31
N LEU A 468 -8.25 7.99 -33.81
CA LEU A 468 -8.80 6.78 -34.41
C LEU A 468 -9.93 6.24 -33.54
N VAL A 469 -11.13 6.15 -34.11
CA VAL A 469 -12.23 5.40 -33.50
C VAL A 469 -11.94 3.91 -33.73
N VAL A 470 -11.47 3.24 -32.68
CA VAL A 470 -10.97 1.85 -32.76
C VAL A 470 -12.03 0.90 -33.33
N ALA A 471 -13.28 1.05 -32.90
CA ALA A 471 -14.41 0.29 -33.42
C ALA A 471 -14.64 0.60 -34.92
N GLY A 472 -14.32 -0.38 -35.78
CA GLY A 472 -14.46 -0.26 -37.23
C GLY A 472 -13.43 0.63 -37.91
N LEU A 473 -12.35 1.00 -37.20
CA LEU A 473 -11.25 1.82 -37.71
C LEU A 473 -11.74 3.10 -38.41
N ARG A 474 -12.49 3.94 -37.68
CA ARG A 474 -13.18 5.13 -38.19
C ARG A 474 -12.53 6.44 -37.70
N ARG A 475 -13.05 7.58 -38.16
CA ARG A 475 -12.62 8.93 -37.77
C ARG A 475 -13.80 9.78 -37.29
N TYR A 476 -13.54 10.72 -36.39
CA TYR A 476 -14.43 11.86 -36.15
C TYR A 476 -13.99 13.05 -36.99
N VAL A 477 -14.93 13.89 -37.39
CA VAL A 477 -14.72 15.05 -38.27
C VAL A 477 -15.13 16.32 -37.54
N ILE A 478 -14.30 17.35 -37.66
CA ILE A 478 -14.60 18.72 -37.27
C ILE A 478 -15.16 19.45 -38.49
N GLY A 479 -16.33 20.06 -38.33
CA GLY A 479 -17.04 20.81 -39.37
C GLY A 479 -16.50 22.22 -39.58
N GLU A 480 -17.15 22.96 -40.48
CA GLU A 480 -16.75 24.34 -40.85
C GLU A 480 -16.82 25.33 -39.70
N ASP A 481 -17.71 25.08 -38.73
CA ASP A 481 -17.89 25.86 -37.51
C ASP A 481 -16.84 25.57 -36.43
N GLY A 482 -15.89 24.67 -36.72
CA GLY A 482 -14.86 24.24 -35.77
C GLY A 482 -15.37 23.29 -34.70
N GLN A 483 -16.62 22.79 -34.81
CA GLN A 483 -17.23 21.86 -33.85
C GLN A 483 -17.21 20.42 -34.37
N PRO A 484 -17.23 19.42 -33.46
CA PRO A 484 -17.34 18.03 -33.85
C PRO A 484 -18.70 17.72 -34.48
N MET A 485 -18.70 17.02 -35.61
CA MET A 485 -19.93 16.55 -36.22
C MET A 485 -20.60 15.49 -35.35
N ARG A 486 -21.84 15.76 -34.95
CA ARG A 486 -22.69 14.88 -34.14
C ARG A 486 -23.95 14.47 -34.91
N GLU A 487 -24.49 13.32 -34.56
CA GLU A 487 -25.85 12.94 -34.98
C GLU A 487 -26.90 13.80 -34.26
N ALA A 488 -28.16 13.74 -34.68
CA ALA A 488 -29.23 14.44 -33.98
C ALA A 488 -29.36 13.92 -32.53
N PRO A 489 -29.54 14.80 -31.53
CA PRO A 489 -29.66 14.39 -30.14
C PRO A 489 -30.91 13.51 -29.94
N LYS A 490 -30.76 12.42 -29.18
CA LYS A 490 -31.90 11.60 -28.75
C LYS A 490 -32.62 12.29 -27.60
N GLU A 491 -33.87 11.88 -27.34
CA GLU A 491 -34.68 12.43 -26.25
C GLU A 491 -33.94 12.32 -24.89
N GLY A 492 -33.79 13.45 -24.20
CA GLY A 492 -33.05 13.54 -22.93
C GLY A 492 -31.55 13.82 -23.05
N GLN A 493 -30.96 13.86 -24.25
CA GLN A 493 -29.56 14.26 -24.45
C GLN A 493 -29.44 15.76 -24.78
N ARG A 494 -28.45 16.45 -24.19
CA ARG A 494 -28.14 17.85 -24.51
C ARG A 494 -27.42 17.99 -25.87
N GLU A 495 -26.59 17.02 -26.22
CA GLU A 495 -25.87 16.92 -27.49
C GLU A 495 -26.02 15.51 -28.05
N GLY A 496 -25.98 15.36 -29.38
CA GLY A 496 -26.01 14.03 -30.00
C GLY A 496 -24.68 13.29 -29.95
N ASP A 497 -24.73 11.99 -30.22
CA ASP A 497 -23.54 11.14 -30.25
C ASP A 497 -22.58 11.58 -31.39
N LEU A 498 -21.26 11.48 -31.18
CA LEU A 498 -20.27 11.79 -32.22
C LEU A 498 -20.45 10.91 -33.45
N LYS A 499 -20.45 11.53 -34.63
CA LYS A 499 -20.64 10.84 -35.90
C LYS A 499 -19.34 10.20 -36.40
N ALA A 500 -19.30 8.87 -36.49
CA ALA A 500 -18.12 8.13 -36.94
C ALA A 500 -18.10 7.91 -38.46
N PHE A 501 -17.08 8.45 -39.14
CA PHE A 501 -16.87 8.38 -40.59
C PHE A 501 -15.84 7.30 -40.99
N PRO A 502 -15.99 6.65 -42.16
CA PRO A 502 -14.96 5.74 -42.68
C PRO A 502 -13.68 6.51 -43.01
N GLN A 503 -12.51 5.86 -42.92
CA GLN A 503 -11.24 6.51 -43.29
C GLN A 503 -11.20 6.97 -44.75
N ALA A 504 -11.95 6.29 -45.63
CA ALA A 504 -12.08 6.66 -47.04
C ALA A 504 -13.04 7.86 -47.28
N TYR A 505 -13.62 8.44 -46.22
CA TYR A 505 -14.44 9.64 -46.34
C TYR A 505 -13.61 10.79 -46.91
N LYS A 506 -14.12 11.42 -47.98
CA LYS A 506 -13.49 12.59 -48.61
C LYS A 506 -13.95 13.84 -47.86
N LEU A 507 -13.03 14.43 -47.10
CA LEU A 507 -13.25 15.72 -46.42
C LEU A 507 -13.61 16.80 -47.45
N LYS A 508 -14.54 17.68 -47.09
CA LYS A 508 -14.74 18.95 -47.81
C LYS A 508 -13.60 19.93 -47.50
N GLU A 509 -13.46 21.01 -48.29
CA GLU A 509 -12.31 21.93 -48.21
C GLU A 509 -12.04 22.53 -46.81
N THR A 510 -13.09 22.70 -46.02
CA THR A 510 -13.13 23.31 -44.69
C THR A 510 -13.22 22.29 -43.54
N GLU A 511 -13.39 21.01 -43.88
CA GLU A 511 -13.49 19.90 -42.91
C GLU A 511 -12.11 19.34 -42.59
N ARG A 512 -11.93 18.82 -41.36
CA ARG A 512 -10.73 18.05 -40.99
C ARG A 512 -11.06 16.93 -40.03
N PHE A 513 -10.18 15.94 -39.95
CA PHE A 513 -10.28 14.95 -38.90
C PHE A 513 -9.99 15.57 -37.53
N MET A 514 -10.74 15.11 -36.53
CA MET A 514 -10.50 15.45 -35.12
C MET A 514 -9.15 14.88 -34.67
N ARG A 515 -8.37 15.69 -33.96
CA ARG A 515 -7.09 15.27 -33.39
C ARG A 515 -7.28 14.55 -32.06
N VAL A 516 -6.27 13.80 -31.63
CA VAL A 516 -6.25 13.12 -30.33
C VAL A 516 -6.46 14.11 -29.17
N ASP A 517 -5.77 15.24 -29.18
CA ASP A 517 -5.90 16.26 -28.12
C ASP A 517 -7.32 16.83 -27.99
N GLU A 518 -8.01 17.00 -29.12
CA GLU A 518 -9.40 17.48 -29.15
C GLU A 518 -10.36 16.42 -28.62
N PHE A 519 -10.16 15.16 -29.00
CA PHE A 519 -10.95 14.03 -28.51
C PHE A 519 -10.83 13.87 -26.98
N LEU A 520 -9.60 13.89 -26.44
CA LEU A 520 -9.36 13.73 -25.01
C LEU A 520 -9.86 14.92 -24.16
N LYS A 521 -10.10 16.09 -24.78
CA LYS A 521 -10.67 17.27 -24.15
C LYS A 521 -12.21 17.31 -24.18
N LEU A 522 -12.86 16.34 -24.82
CA LEU A 522 -14.32 16.24 -24.81
C LEU A 522 -14.84 15.92 -23.39
N PRO A 523 -15.89 16.60 -22.91
CA PRO A 523 -16.44 16.34 -21.56
C PRO A 523 -16.87 14.89 -21.34
N GLU A 524 -17.42 14.23 -22.37
CA GLU A 524 -17.80 12.81 -22.32
C GLU A 524 -16.60 11.84 -22.15
N VAL A 525 -15.40 12.25 -22.56
CA VAL A 525 -14.16 11.48 -22.38
C VAL A 525 -13.52 11.82 -21.04
N GLN A 526 -13.39 13.10 -20.68
CA GLN A 526 -12.77 13.54 -19.42
C GLN A 526 -13.50 13.00 -18.17
N SER A 527 -14.81 12.81 -18.26
CA SER A 527 -15.62 12.25 -17.17
C SER A 527 -15.40 10.75 -16.94
N THR A 528 -14.79 10.03 -17.88
CA THR A 528 -14.66 8.56 -17.82
C THR A 528 -13.24 8.04 -18.03
N PHE A 529 -12.29 8.88 -18.46
CA PHE A 529 -10.91 8.51 -18.71
C PHE A 529 -9.92 9.45 -17.98
N PRO A 530 -9.09 8.93 -17.05
CA PRO A 530 -8.19 9.76 -16.23
C PRO A 530 -6.94 10.29 -16.98
N GLY A 531 -6.71 9.88 -18.23
CA GLY A 531 -5.55 10.31 -19.03
C GLY A 531 -5.67 11.72 -19.63
N ALA A 532 -6.81 12.40 -19.49
CA ALA A 532 -6.95 13.77 -20.00
C ALA A 532 -5.99 14.74 -19.30
N GLY A 533 -5.20 15.49 -20.08
CA GLY A 533 -4.18 16.42 -19.55
C GLY A 533 -2.96 15.73 -18.92
N LYS A 534 -2.76 14.43 -19.18
CA LYS A 534 -1.64 13.65 -18.64
C LYS A 534 -0.64 13.26 -19.73
N HIS A 535 0.56 12.92 -19.29
CA HIS A 535 1.62 12.41 -20.16
C HIS A 535 2.31 11.22 -19.49
N LEU A 536 2.62 10.19 -20.27
CA LEU A 536 3.45 9.06 -19.86
C LEU A 536 4.64 8.98 -20.80
N GLN A 537 5.84 8.98 -20.23
CA GLN A 537 7.04 8.76 -21.02
C GLN A 537 7.06 7.34 -21.58
N GLY A 538 7.35 7.21 -22.88
CA GLY A 538 7.61 5.94 -23.53
C GLY A 538 9.02 5.43 -23.23
N GLY A 539 9.31 4.19 -23.63
CA GLY A 539 10.61 3.58 -23.39
C GLY A 539 10.84 3.23 -21.92
N MET A 540 12.11 3.16 -21.48
CA MET A 540 12.49 2.72 -20.14
C MET A 540 13.14 3.88 -19.35
N PRO A 541 12.59 4.24 -18.17
CA PRO A 541 13.17 5.30 -17.33
C PRO A 541 14.65 5.03 -17.01
N GLY A 542 15.49 6.05 -17.14
CA GLY A 542 16.94 5.96 -16.88
C GLY A 542 17.76 5.33 -18.02
N MET A 543 17.14 5.04 -19.18
CA MET A 543 17.80 4.49 -20.36
C MET A 543 17.60 5.42 -21.56
N ASN A 544 18.65 5.65 -22.35
CA ASN A 544 18.52 6.41 -23.60
C ASN A 544 17.86 5.54 -24.70
N GLU A 545 17.45 6.18 -25.79
CA GLU A 545 16.73 5.50 -26.89
C GLU A 545 17.55 4.38 -27.55
N MET A 546 18.85 4.57 -27.75
CA MET A 546 19.72 3.58 -28.39
C MET A 546 19.90 2.34 -27.51
N ASP A 547 20.11 2.50 -26.22
CA ASP A 547 20.21 1.40 -25.26
C ASP A 547 18.87 0.67 -25.12
N TYR A 548 17.76 1.41 -25.12
CA TYR A 548 16.43 0.82 -25.13
C TYR A 548 16.18 0.01 -26.41
N TRP A 549 16.58 0.52 -27.58
CA TRP A 549 16.48 -0.18 -28.85
C TRP A 549 17.34 -1.46 -28.88
N ASN A 550 18.58 -1.39 -28.37
CA ASN A 550 19.44 -2.57 -28.20
C ASN A 550 18.82 -3.60 -27.26
N ARG A 551 18.16 -3.16 -26.19
CA ARG A 551 17.44 -4.03 -25.26
C ARG A 551 16.26 -4.74 -25.94
N LEU A 552 15.48 -4.04 -26.76
CA LEU A 552 14.37 -4.62 -27.53
C LEU A 552 14.86 -5.65 -28.56
N ASN A 553 16.06 -5.44 -29.11
CA ASN A 553 16.68 -6.34 -30.09
C ASN A 553 17.62 -7.40 -29.47
N SER A 554 17.59 -7.56 -28.15
CA SER A 554 18.47 -8.47 -27.42
C SER A 554 18.02 -9.93 -27.49
N VAL A 555 18.93 -10.85 -27.16
CA VAL A 555 18.63 -12.29 -27.06
C VAL A 555 17.52 -12.59 -26.04
N ASN A 556 17.35 -11.75 -25.02
CA ASN A 556 16.30 -11.95 -24.00
C ASN A 556 14.89 -11.78 -24.58
N ARG A 557 14.71 -10.96 -25.63
CA ARG A 557 13.45 -10.93 -26.38
C ARG A 557 13.16 -12.30 -26.99
N ALA A 558 14.12 -12.89 -27.69
CA ALA A 558 13.96 -14.21 -28.27
C ALA A 558 13.79 -15.31 -27.21
N ARG A 559 14.45 -15.20 -26.05
CA ARG A 559 14.23 -16.14 -24.94
C ARG A 559 12.80 -16.07 -24.41
N CYS A 560 12.24 -14.88 -24.22
CA CYS A 560 10.83 -14.77 -23.82
C CYS A 560 9.88 -15.41 -24.85
N GLU A 561 10.21 -15.34 -26.14
CA GLU A 561 9.38 -15.91 -27.21
C GLU A 561 9.58 -17.41 -27.44
N ASN A 562 10.59 -18.03 -26.83
CA ASN A 562 10.97 -19.42 -27.09
C ASN A 562 11.18 -20.31 -25.85
N ASP A 563 11.21 -19.73 -24.64
CA ASP A 563 11.46 -20.42 -23.38
C ASP A 563 10.37 -20.03 -22.37
N VAL A 564 9.44 -20.98 -22.12
CA VAL A 564 8.28 -20.80 -21.27
C VAL A 564 8.69 -20.45 -19.84
N ASP A 565 9.65 -21.19 -19.28
CA ASP A 565 10.12 -21.01 -17.91
C ASP A 565 10.79 -19.64 -17.73
N PHE A 566 11.64 -19.25 -18.68
CA PHE A 566 12.26 -17.93 -18.66
C PHE A 566 11.22 -16.82 -18.74
N CYS A 567 10.27 -16.90 -19.68
CA CYS A 567 9.27 -15.85 -19.85
C CYS A 567 8.33 -15.74 -18.64
N LEU A 568 7.85 -16.88 -18.11
CA LEU A 568 7.05 -16.91 -16.89
C LEU A 568 7.81 -16.32 -15.71
N LYS A 569 9.11 -16.62 -15.57
CA LYS A 569 9.94 -16.07 -14.50
C LYS A 569 10.08 -14.55 -14.59
N GLN A 570 10.24 -14.01 -15.80
CA GLN A 570 10.33 -12.57 -16.02
C GLN A 570 9.02 -11.86 -15.63
N LEU A 571 7.87 -12.45 -15.98
CA LEU A 571 6.55 -11.94 -15.61
C LEU A 571 6.31 -12.04 -14.10
N GLU A 572 6.69 -13.15 -13.45
CA GLU A 572 6.60 -13.34 -12.00
C GLU A 572 7.37 -12.25 -11.24
N ILE A 573 8.62 -11.98 -11.64
CA ILE A 573 9.46 -10.95 -11.02
C ILE A 573 8.81 -9.57 -11.16
N ALA A 574 8.28 -9.26 -12.34
CA ALA A 574 7.61 -7.98 -12.58
C ALA A 574 6.31 -7.84 -11.79
N HIS A 575 5.50 -8.90 -11.69
CA HIS A 575 4.25 -8.89 -10.93
C HIS A 575 4.51 -8.80 -9.43
N HIS A 576 5.51 -9.52 -8.92
CA HIS A 576 5.92 -9.42 -7.52
C HIS A 576 6.44 -8.02 -7.19
N LYS A 577 7.28 -7.44 -8.06
CA LYS A 577 7.76 -6.06 -7.91
C LYS A 577 6.61 -5.05 -7.91
N ALA A 578 5.60 -5.25 -8.76
CA ALA A 578 4.41 -4.41 -8.80
C ALA A 578 3.55 -4.43 -7.53
N LYS A 579 3.69 -5.45 -6.67
CA LYS A 579 3.06 -5.51 -5.34
C LYS A 579 3.85 -4.77 -4.26
N ILE A 580 5.16 -4.59 -4.47
CA ILE A 580 6.08 -3.96 -3.50
C ILE A 580 6.27 -2.47 -3.80
N ASP A 581 6.44 -2.09 -5.06
CA ASP A 581 6.75 -0.71 -5.44
C ASP A 581 5.68 0.30 -4.95
N PRO A 582 4.36 0.03 -5.04
CA PRO A 582 3.35 0.94 -4.48
C PRO A 582 3.48 1.16 -2.97
N ILE A 583 3.93 0.15 -2.21
CA ILE A 583 4.20 0.26 -0.77
C ILE A 583 5.36 1.23 -0.53
N LYS A 584 6.42 1.13 -1.34
CA LYS A 584 7.59 2.02 -1.24
C LYS A 584 7.26 3.46 -1.61
N VAL A 585 6.42 3.67 -2.62
CA VAL A 585 5.97 5.00 -3.05
C VAL A 585 5.07 5.65 -1.99
N ALA A 586 4.30 4.85 -1.24
CA ALA A 586 3.43 5.35 -0.18
C ALA A 586 4.17 5.83 1.08
N VAL A 587 5.46 5.56 1.22
CA VAL A 587 6.25 5.96 2.40
C VAL A 587 7.46 6.80 1.97
N GLN A 588 7.93 7.67 2.86
CA GLN A 588 9.17 8.41 2.60
C GLN A 588 10.34 7.43 2.44
N PRO A 589 11.14 7.56 1.37
CA PRO A 589 12.29 6.68 1.16
C PRO A 589 13.35 6.91 2.23
N SER A 590 13.92 5.82 2.75
CA SER A 590 15.12 5.88 3.59
C SER A 590 16.37 5.76 2.72
N GLU A 591 17.32 6.69 2.89
CA GLU A 591 18.63 6.62 2.24
C GLU A 591 19.53 5.53 2.83
N LYS A 592 19.28 5.14 4.08
CA LYS A 592 20.08 4.16 4.82
C LYS A 592 19.32 2.86 5.02
N ILE A 593 20.01 1.74 4.76
CA ILE A 593 19.53 0.37 5.01
C ILE A 593 19.95 -0.10 6.43
N THR A 594 20.87 0.62 7.07
CA THR A 594 21.36 0.31 8.42
C THR A 594 20.43 0.85 9.50
N ARG A 595 20.50 0.27 10.71
CA ARG A 595 19.86 0.86 11.90
C ARG A 595 20.39 2.29 12.12
N ARG A 596 19.57 3.13 12.76
CA ARG A 596 19.94 4.49 13.13
C ARG A 596 21.04 4.51 14.20
N GLU A 597 21.68 5.66 14.37
CA GLU A 597 22.61 5.89 15.48
C GLU A 597 21.87 5.87 16.84
N PRO A 598 22.56 5.52 17.94
CA PRO A 598 21.99 5.52 19.28
C PRO A 598 21.53 6.91 19.72
N ASN A 599 20.38 6.99 20.39
CA ASN A 599 19.94 8.20 21.07
C ASN A 599 20.45 8.24 22.53
N ILE A 600 20.20 9.35 23.25
CA ILE A 600 20.71 9.55 24.61
C ILE A 600 20.17 8.52 25.61
N ASP A 601 18.91 8.12 25.46
CA ASP A 601 18.25 7.15 26.34
C ASP A 601 18.83 5.74 26.14
N GLU A 602 19.15 5.35 24.92
CA GLU A 602 19.78 4.07 24.60
C GLU A 602 21.23 4.00 25.11
N ILE A 603 21.95 5.12 25.05
CA ILE A 603 23.29 5.22 25.65
C ILE A 603 23.20 5.09 27.17
N ALA A 604 22.24 5.77 27.80
CA ALA A 604 22.00 5.67 29.24
C ALA A 604 21.56 4.26 29.65
N ALA A 605 20.67 3.64 28.88
CA ALA A 605 20.21 2.27 29.09
C ALA A 605 21.37 1.27 29.04
N ALA A 606 22.24 1.36 28.03
CA ALA A 606 23.44 0.52 27.94
C ALA A 606 24.38 0.73 29.15
N GLY A 607 24.52 1.98 29.63
CA GLY A 607 25.28 2.29 30.84
C GLY A 607 24.71 1.63 32.10
N ILE A 608 23.40 1.72 32.31
CA ILE A 608 22.70 1.13 33.46
C ILE A 608 22.78 -0.40 33.40
N ILE A 609 22.53 -1.02 32.24
CA ILE A 609 22.64 -2.47 32.04
C ILE A 609 24.06 -2.94 32.37
N ARG A 610 25.09 -2.21 31.90
CA ARG A 610 26.48 -2.53 32.22
C ARG A 610 26.76 -2.48 33.72
N GLU A 611 26.24 -1.48 34.42
CA GLU A 611 26.41 -1.34 35.86
C GLU A 611 25.73 -2.47 36.64
N ILE A 612 24.52 -2.86 36.24
CA ILE A 612 23.80 -4.00 36.83
C ILE A 612 24.56 -5.30 36.61
N LEU A 613 24.99 -5.59 35.38
CA LEU A 613 25.75 -6.80 35.06
C LEU A 613 27.06 -6.86 35.86
N ALA A 614 27.78 -5.73 35.97
CA ALA A 614 29.02 -5.66 36.74
C ALA A 614 28.80 -5.82 38.25
N ASN A 615 27.66 -5.36 38.79
CA ASN A 615 27.33 -5.40 40.21
C ASN A 615 25.93 -5.96 40.50
N PRO A 616 25.73 -7.30 40.42
CA PRO A 616 24.44 -7.93 40.70
C PRO A 616 23.91 -7.70 42.12
N ASP A 617 24.76 -7.34 43.09
CA ASP A 617 24.34 -7.01 44.46
C ASP A 617 23.37 -5.80 44.53
N SER A 618 23.29 -5.01 43.46
CA SER A 618 22.31 -3.94 43.30
C SER A 618 20.87 -4.43 43.14
N ILE A 619 20.67 -5.70 42.79
CA ILE A 619 19.35 -6.30 42.52
C ILE A 619 18.67 -6.68 43.84
N GLN A 620 17.46 -6.15 44.05
CA GLN A 620 16.57 -6.51 45.16
C GLN A 620 15.39 -7.36 44.65
N ASN A 621 14.47 -7.72 45.54
CA ASN A 621 13.31 -8.54 45.16
C ASN A 621 12.30 -7.80 44.26
N ASP A 622 12.16 -6.48 44.43
CA ASP A 622 11.15 -5.64 43.78
C ASP A 622 11.74 -4.43 43.02
N HIS A 623 13.05 -4.21 43.08
CA HIS A 623 13.73 -3.08 42.41
C HIS A 623 15.23 -3.33 42.23
N VAL A 624 15.90 -2.46 41.48
CA VAL A 624 17.38 -2.32 41.47
C VAL A 624 17.75 -1.00 42.15
N LEU A 625 18.77 -1.00 43.00
CA LEU A 625 19.30 0.20 43.65
C LEU A 625 20.71 0.52 43.14
N ILE A 626 20.83 1.57 42.32
CA ILE A 626 22.10 2.03 41.73
C ILE A 626 22.27 3.51 42.02
N ASN A 627 23.43 3.91 42.54
CA ASN A 627 23.79 5.32 42.77
C ASN A 627 22.70 6.11 43.53
N GLY A 628 22.02 5.45 44.48
CA GLY A 628 20.95 6.05 45.28
C GLY A 628 19.59 6.16 44.57
N GLN A 629 19.47 5.68 43.33
CA GLN A 629 18.23 5.66 42.55
C GLN A 629 17.57 4.28 42.63
N LYS A 630 16.25 4.28 42.86
CA LYS A 630 15.41 3.08 42.88
C LYS A 630 14.79 2.88 41.50
N LEU A 631 15.21 1.82 40.80
CA LEU A 631 14.70 1.44 39.48
C LEU A 631 13.71 0.28 39.63
N GLU A 632 12.43 0.56 39.46
CA GLU A 632 11.33 -0.42 39.64
C GLU A 632 10.96 -1.10 38.31
N GLU A 633 10.03 -2.06 38.35
CA GLU A 633 9.62 -2.86 37.19
C GLU A 633 9.28 -2.01 35.95
N GLN A 634 8.51 -0.94 36.12
CA GLN A 634 8.06 -0.08 35.02
C GLN A 634 9.24 0.56 34.27
N PHE A 635 10.34 0.87 34.96
CA PHE A 635 11.53 1.41 34.32
C PHE A 635 12.10 0.42 33.29
N PHE A 636 12.22 -0.86 33.65
CA PHE A 636 12.74 -1.89 32.75
C PHE A 636 11.77 -2.24 31.62
N ARG A 637 10.45 -2.16 31.88
CA ARG A 637 9.43 -2.26 30.82
C ARG A 637 9.53 -1.09 29.84
N ASP A 638 9.75 0.12 30.35
CA ASP A 638 9.94 1.31 29.53
C ASP A 638 11.19 1.21 28.65
N LEU A 639 12.29 0.64 29.17
CA LEU A 639 13.47 0.35 28.36
C LEU A 639 13.10 -0.56 27.20
N LEU A 640 12.48 -1.71 27.47
CA LEU A 640 12.09 -2.70 26.45
C LEU A 640 11.11 -2.13 25.40
N ALA A 641 10.23 -1.21 25.80
CA ALA A 641 9.23 -0.62 24.91
C ALA A 641 9.76 0.57 24.09
N LYS A 642 10.71 1.35 24.61
CA LYS A 642 11.14 2.64 24.03
C LYS A 642 12.53 2.63 23.40
N CYS A 643 13.40 1.70 23.80
CA CYS A 643 14.76 1.59 23.26
C CYS A 643 14.85 0.49 22.19
N ASP A 644 15.60 0.72 21.11
CA ASP A 644 15.97 -0.36 20.19
C ASP A 644 17.03 -1.23 20.86
N MET A 645 16.63 -2.40 21.37
CA MET A 645 17.53 -3.28 22.11
C MET A 645 18.68 -3.85 21.26
N ALA A 646 18.58 -3.84 19.93
CA ALA A 646 19.71 -4.20 19.09
C ALA A 646 20.77 -3.07 19.07
N ILE A 647 20.34 -1.80 19.10
CA ILE A 647 21.23 -0.65 19.27
C ILE A 647 21.84 -0.63 20.68
N VAL A 648 21.04 -0.88 21.72
CA VAL A 648 21.57 -1.01 23.09
C VAL A 648 22.60 -2.14 23.17
N GLY A 649 22.33 -3.27 22.52
CA GLY A 649 23.26 -4.40 22.42
C GLY A 649 24.59 -4.05 21.75
N SER A 650 24.58 -3.24 20.69
CA SER A 650 25.83 -2.83 20.00
C SER A 650 26.72 -1.92 20.87
N LEU A 651 26.17 -1.28 21.90
CA LEU A 651 26.90 -0.49 22.88
C LEU A 651 27.47 -1.32 24.06
N LEU A 652 27.08 -2.59 24.18
CA LEU A 652 27.66 -3.51 25.16
C LEU A 652 28.99 -4.07 24.62
N ASN A 653 29.92 -4.34 25.54
CA ASN A 653 31.22 -4.91 25.20
C ASN A 653 31.36 -6.35 25.74
N ASP A 654 32.46 -7.01 25.39
CA ASP A 654 32.68 -8.42 25.73
C ASP A 654 32.84 -8.67 27.23
N LYS A 655 33.31 -7.69 28.01
CA LYS A 655 33.35 -7.76 29.47
C LYS A 655 31.93 -7.73 30.06
N ASP A 656 31.04 -6.94 29.47
CA ASP A 656 29.64 -6.89 29.87
C ASP A 656 28.98 -8.27 29.67
N ILE A 657 29.29 -8.93 28.54
CA ILE A 657 28.85 -10.32 28.28
C ILE A 657 29.46 -11.32 29.27
N SER A 658 30.75 -11.21 29.59
CA SER A 658 31.38 -12.08 30.61
C SER A 658 30.74 -11.98 31.98
N ASN A 659 30.12 -10.85 32.32
CA ASN A 659 29.43 -10.67 33.60
C ASN A 659 28.09 -11.42 33.68
N ILE A 660 27.59 -12.01 32.59
CA ILE A 660 26.38 -12.85 32.62
C ILE A 660 26.57 -14.05 33.56
N ASP A 661 27.74 -14.68 33.56
CA ASP A 661 28.03 -15.79 34.50
C ASP A 661 27.93 -15.31 35.96
N LYS A 662 28.37 -14.07 36.25
CA LYS A 662 28.27 -13.46 37.59
C LYS A 662 26.81 -13.18 37.97
N LEU A 663 26.02 -12.62 37.05
CA LEU A 663 24.59 -12.41 37.24
C LEU A 663 23.86 -13.73 37.53
N MET A 664 24.15 -14.77 36.75
CA MET A 664 23.48 -16.07 36.86
C MET A 664 23.87 -16.82 38.15
N GLU A 665 25.09 -16.67 38.67
CA GLU A 665 25.44 -17.19 39.99
C GLU A 665 24.72 -16.42 41.12
N TYR A 666 24.54 -15.10 40.98
CA TYR A 666 23.77 -14.31 41.95
C TYR A 666 22.28 -14.70 41.94
N GLU A 667 21.71 -14.87 40.75
CA GLU A 667 20.32 -15.25 40.50
C GLU A 667 20.13 -16.79 40.41
N LYS A 668 21.01 -17.57 41.07
CA LYS A 668 21.06 -19.04 40.96
C LYS A 668 19.74 -19.74 41.21
N ASN A 669 18.98 -19.27 42.20
CA ASN A 669 17.72 -19.87 42.65
C ASN A 669 16.49 -19.08 42.19
N THR A 670 16.66 -18.09 41.31
CA THR A 670 15.54 -17.26 40.86
C THR A 670 14.63 -18.04 39.94
N GLU A 671 13.38 -18.14 40.34
CA GLU A 671 12.32 -18.84 39.61
C GLU A 671 11.92 -18.05 38.35
N PHE A 672 11.91 -18.74 37.22
CA PHE A 672 11.52 -18.22 35.92
C PHE A 672 10.42 -19.10 35.34
N HIS A 673 9.26 -18.50 35.11
CA HIS A 673 8.01 -19.18 34.78
C HIS A 673 7.74 -19.12 33.29
N GLU A 674 7.45 -20.26 32.67
CA GLU A 674 6.97 -20.30 31.28
C GLU A 674 5.65 -19.51 31.12
N THR A 675 5.25 -19.18 29.89
CA THR A 675 3.92 -18.63 29.60
C THR A 675 3.00 -19.73 29.07
N GLY A 676 1.78 -19.87 29.58
CA GLY A 676 0.80 -20.84 29.08
C GLY A 676 -0.26 -21.23 30.11
N GLU A 677 -1.11 -22.19 29.75
CA GLU A 677 -2.09 -22.79 30.66
C GLU A 677 -1.41 -23.71 31.69
N GLU A 678 -1.98 -23.78 32.89
CA GLU A 678 -1.42 -24.50 34.02
C GLU A 678 -1.30 -26.03 33.75
N PRO A 679 -0.27 -26.69 34.32
CA PRO A 679 0.74 -26.14 35.22
C PRO A 679 1.89 -25.46 34.47
N VAL A 680 2.18 -24.22 34.83
CA VAL A 680 3.30 -23.46 34.29
C VAL A 680 4.62 -24.08 34.76
N ALA A 681 5.48 -24.50 33.83
CA ALA A 681 6.81 -24.98 34.18
C ALA A 681 7.63 -23.82 34.78
N CYS A 682 8.23 -24.05 35.94
CA CYS A 682 9.12 -23.13 36.62
C CYS A 682 10.52 -23.74 36.72
N ARG A 683 11.56 -22.95 36.41
CA ARG A 683 12.96 -23.35 36.57
C ARG A 683 13.79 -22.26 37.22
N ALA A 684 14.82 -22.67 37.97
CA ALA A 684 15.78 -21.75 38.55
C ALA A 684 16.79 -21.31 37.47
N ILE A 685 16.65 -20.07 36.97
CA ILE A 685 17.35 -19.61 35.76
C ILE A 685 18.87 -19.71 35.86
N GLY A 686 19.46 -19.25 36.96
CA GLY A 686 20.91 -19.27 37.13
C GLY A 686 21.46 -20.69 37.27
N LYS A 687 20.72 -21.60 37.93
CA LYS A 687 21.07 -23.02 37.98
C LYS A 687 21.03 -23.67 36.60
N GLU A 688 19.97 -23.47 35.83
CA GLU A 688 19.85 -24.01 34.46
C GLU A 688 20.96 -23.47 33.55
N TRP A 689 21.28 -22.17 33.66
CA TRP A 689 22.40 -21.57 32.94
C TRP A 689 23.72 -22.29 33.24
N LEU A 690 24.08 -22.42 34.53
CA LEU A 690 25.36 -22.98 34.96
C LEU A 690 25.48 -24.49 34.68
N GLU A 691 24.41 -25.25 34.89
CA GLU A 691 24.45 -26.71 34.82
C GLU A 691 24.17 -27.27 33.41
N ASN A 692 23.32 -26.60 32.62
CA ASN A 692 22.85 -27.15 31.34
C ASN A 692 23.41 -26.39 30.12
N TYR A 693 23.36 -25.06 30.10
CA TYR A 693 23.75 -24.30 28.90
C TYR A 693 25.24 -23.94 28.87
N ARG A 694 25.81 -23.55 30.02
CA ARG A 694 27.19 -23.08 30.10
C ARG A 694 28.22 -24.20 30.01
N LEU A 695 27.89 -25.38 30.56
CA LEU A 695 28.74 -26.58 30.53
C LEU A 695 28.59 -27.41 29.25
N ASP A 696 27.60 -27.11 28.40
CA ASP A 696 27.41 -27.81 27.13
C ASP A 696 28.67 -27.72 26.25
N ARG A 697 29.18 -28.88 25.85
CA ARG A 697 30.36 -28.99 24.97
C ARG A 697 30.14 -28.31 23.63
N TYR A 698 28.90 -28.23 23.12
CA TYR A 698 28.58 -27.54 21.88
C TYR A 698 28.74 -26.02 21.98
N ASN A 699 28.71 -25.47 23.20
CA ASN A 699 28.90 -24.04 23.48
C ASN A 699 30.33 -23.68 23.87
N GLN A 700 31.20 -24.65 24.15
CA GLN A 700 32.60 -24.39 24.51
C GLN A 700 33.40 -23.90 23.30
N ARG A 701 34.05 -22.75 23.45
CA ARG A 701 34.81 -22.05 22.40
C ARG A 701 36.16 -21.59 22.94
N ARG A 702 37.00 -21.04 22.06
CA ARG A 702 38.38 -20.66 22.42
C ARG A 702 38.45 -19.59 23.49
N THR A 703 37.49 -18.67 23.52
CA THR A 703 37.40 -17.63 24.56
C THR A 703 36.14 -17.82 25.42
N PRO A 704 36.20 -17.47 26.71
CA PRO A 704 35.03 -17.50 27.59
C PRO A 704 33.87 -16.65 27.06
N GLU A 705 34.15 -15.47 26.51
CA GLU A 705 33.18 -14.51 25.98
C GLU A 705 32.38 -15.12 24.84
N HIS A 706 33.07 -15.73 23.87
CA HIS A 706 32.42 -16.38 22.73
C HIS A 706 31.58 -17.57 23.21
N SER A 707 32.06 -18.33 24.20
CA SER A 707 31.32 -19.45 24.77
C SER A 707 30.01 -19.00 25.44
N ILE A 708 30.03 -17.87 26.13
CA ILE A 708 28.84 -17.26 26.75
C ILE A 708 27.86 -16.78 25.67
N LYS A 709 28.34 -16.14 24.60
CA LYS A 709 27.50 -15.72 23.47
C LYS A 709 26.76 -16.91 22.83
N MET A 710 27.47 -18.03 22.59
CA MET A 710 26.87 -19.26 22.07
C MET A 710 25.86 -19.87 23.05
N ALA A 711 26.19 -19.91 24.35
CA ALA A 711 25.28 -20.42 25.38
C ALA A 711 23.99 -19.59 25.48
N LEU A 712 24.10 -18.26 25.38
CA LEU A 712 22.96 -17.35 25.39
C LEU A 712 22.04 -17.57 24.18
N ILE A 713 22.62 -17.71 22.98
CA ILE A 713 21.85 -18.03 21.77
C ILE A 713 21.18 -19.40 21.88
N HIS A 714 21.90 -20.42 22.35
CA HIS A 714 21.36 -21.76 22.54
C HIS A 714 20.20 -21.74 23.55
N MET A 715 20.32 -21.03 24.68
CA MET A 715 19.22 -20.88 25.64
C MET A 715 18.00 -20.17 25.05
N MET A 716 18.21 -19.15 24.20
CA MET A 716 17.13 -18.47 23.49
C MET A 716 16.44 -19.36 22.44
N GLN A 717 17.16 -20.32 21.83
CA GLN A 717 16.62 -21.23 20.82
C GLN A 717 15.85 -22.41 21.44
N ASP A 718 16.44 -23.05 22.45
CA ASP A 718 15.96 -24.35 22.93
C ASP A 718 15.24 -24.26 24.29
N GLY A 719 15.47 -23.20 25.07
CA GLY A 719 14.86 -23.00 26.37
C GLY A 719 13.44 -22.44 26.29
N SER A 720 12.41 -23.27 26.04
CA SER A 720 11.01 -22.78 25.94
C SER A 720 10.51 -22.02 27.17
N TRP A 721 10.87 -22.49 28.36
CA TRP A 721 10.59 -21.81 29.62
C TRP A 721 11.20 -20.40 29.69
N TYR A 722 12.35 -20.19 29.03
CA TYR A 722 13.07 -18.93 28.99
C TYR A 722 12.56 -18.02 27.86
N TYR A 723 12.64 -18.45 26.60
CA TYR A 723 12.32 -17.56 25.47
C TYR A 723 10.84 -17.17 25.43
N ARG A 724 9.92 -18.01 25.91
CA ARG A 724 8.48 -17.67 25.88
C ARG A 724 8.16 -16.53 26.82
N ARG A 725 8.69 -16.58 28.05
CA ARG A 725 8.54 -15.53 29.05
C ARG A 725 9.28 -14.27 28.64
N LEU A 726 10.54 -14.40 28.20
CA LEU A 726 11.32 -13.26 27.71
C LEU A 726 10.64 -12.56 26.53
N ASN A 727 10.15 -13.30 25.53
CA ASN A 727 9.42 -12.74 24.40
C ASN A 727 8.10 -12.09 24.84
N ALA A 728 7.37 -12.67 25.79
CA ALA A 728 6.12 -12.08 26.26
C ALA A 728 6.37 -10.75 26.99
N VAL A 729 7.41 -10.67 27.82
CA VAL A 729 7.82 -9.45 28.52
C VAL A 729 8.31 -8.39 27.54
N ALA A 730 9.20 -8.75 26.62
CA ALA A 730 9.73 -7.83 25.61
C ALA A 730 8.63 -7.26 24.70
N GLN A 731 7.58 -8.04 24.45
CA GLN A 731 6.42 -7.64 23.66
C GLN A 731 5.30 -6.97 24.49
N GLY A 732 5.49 -6.82 25.81
CA GLY A 732 4.50 -6.21 26.71
C GLY A 732 3.16 -6.95 26.79
N ARG A 733 3.16 -8.27 26.55
CA ARG A 733 1.97 -9.14 26.55
C ARG A 733 2.03 -10.25 27.61
N ASP A 734 3.00 -10.17 28.50
CA ASP A 734 3.13 -11.09 29.62
C ASP A 734 2.02 -10.88 30.66
N THR A 735 1.66 -11.96 31.36
CA THR A 735 0.78 -11.92 32.52
C THR A 735 1.46 -12.60 33.70
N GLY A 736 1.31 -12.03 34.89
CA GLY A 736 1.81 -12.60 36.14
C GLY A 736 3.34 -12.71 36.23
N SER A 737 4.08 -11.86 35.50
CA SER A 737 5.54 -11.85 35.60
C SER A 737 6.03 -11.24 36.91
N SER A 738 7.14 -11.76 37.42
CA SER A 738 7.83 -11.16 38.55
C SER A 738 8.75 -10.02 38.11
N PHE A 739 9.08 -9.12 39.03
CA PHE A 739 10.09 -8.07 38.82
C PHE A 739 11.39 -8.63 38.24
N LYS A 740 11.88 -9.76 38.78
CA LYS A 740 13.13 -10.37 38.34
C LYS A 740 13.06 -10.95 36.93
N GLU A 741 11.91 -11.47 36.50
CA GLU A 741 11.72 -11.90 35.11
C GLU A 741 11.78 -10.71 34.15
N VAL A 742 11.17 -9.58 34.54
CA VAL A 742 11.20 -8.34 33.76
C VAL A 742 12.61 -7.78 33.67
N LEU A 743 13.30 -7.68 34.82
CA LEU A 743 14.70 -7.23 34.91
C LEU A 743 15.60 -8.09 34.04
N ILE A 744 15.58 -9.42 34.22
CA ILE A 744 16.43 -10.33 33.44
C ILE A 744 16.12 -10.21 31.95
N SER A 745 14.85 -10.06 31.55
CA SER A 745 14.49 -9.83 30.15
C SER A 745 15.14 -8.54 29.61
N ALA A 746 15.08 -7.43 30.36
CA ALA A 746 15.69 -6.16 29.97
C ALA A 746 17.24 -6.23 29.86
N LEU A 747 17.89 -7.10 30.63
CA LEU A 747 19.35 -7.33 30.54
C LEU A 747 19.71 -8.28 29.39
N MET A 748 18.94 -9.35 29.19
CA MET A 748 19.28 -10.43 28.29
C MET A 748 18.90 -10.18 26.83
N VAL A 749 17.83 -9.42 26.56
CA VAL A 749 17.44 -9.06 25.18
C VAL A 749 18.58 -8.34 24.44
N PRO A 750 19.15 -7.22 24.94
CA PRO A 750 20.27 -6.55 24.27
C PRO A 750 21.56 -7.38 24.26
N SER A 751 21.81 -8.17 25.32
CA SER A 751 22.94 -9.10 25.36
C SER A 751 22.86 -10.19 24.29
N THR A 752 21.64 -10.67 24.00
CA THR A 752 21.37 -11.67 22.96
C THR A 752 21.55 -11.06 21.57
N PHE A 753 21.09 -9.82 21.34
CA PHE A 753 21.36 -9.11 20.09
C PHE A 753 22.86 -8.93 19.86
N LYS A 754 23.62 -8.53 20.88
CA LYS A 754 25.09 -8.48 20.81
C LYS A 754 25.69 -9.83 20.43
N ALA A 755 25.28 -10.90 21.11
CA ALA A 755 25.76 -12.25 20.82
C ALA A 755 25.50 -12.65 19.36
N LEU A 756 24.29 -12.40 18.85
CA LEU A 756 23.90 -12.69 17.46
C LEU A 756 24.73 -11.88 16.45
N SER A 757 24.93 -10.59 16.69
CA SER A 757 25.74 -9.73 15.82
C SER A 757 27.21 -10.14 15.80
N ASP A 758 27.81 -10.38 16.97
CA ASP A 758 29.23 -10.72 17.09
C ASP A 758 29.55 -12.11 16.52
N ILE A 759 28.64 -13.07 16.64
CA ILE A 759 28.82 -14.44 16.09
C ILE A 759 28.59 -14.48 14.57
N GLN A 760 27.82 -13.53 14.02
CA GLN A 760 27.72 -13.36 12.58
C GLN A 760 29.01 -12.79 11.96
N GLU A 761 29.92 -12.20 12.74
CA GLU A 761 31.24 -11.82 12.23
C GLU A 761 32.14 -13.07 12.03
N PRO A 762 32.91 -13.16 10.93
CA PRO A 762 33.62 -14.39 10.59
C PRO A 762 34.68 -14.77 11.63
N GLU A 763 34.51 -15.92 12.27
CA GLU A 763 35.63 -16.62 12.87
C GLU A 763 36.67 -16.97 11.77
N PHE A 764 37.91 -16.50 11.93
CA PHE A 764 39.10 -16.91 11.15
C PHE A 764 39.24 -16.41 9.71
N GLY A 765 39.08 -15.11 9.43
CA GLY A 765 39.66 -14.49 8.22
C GLY A 765 39.17 -15.06 6.87
N LYS A 766 38.13 -15.90 6.88
CA LYS A 766 37.35 -16.23 5.69
C LYS A 766 36.32 -15.11 5.56
N LYS A 767 36.39 -14.35 4.46
CA LYS A 767 35.26 -13.55 4.01
C LYS A 767 34.08 -14.50 3.84
N ILE A 768 33.18 -14.55 4.81
CA ILE A 768 31.87 -15.11 4.54
C ILE A 768 31.23 -14.06 3.64
N SER A 769 30.98 -14.44 2.39
CA SER A 769 30.00 -13.76 1.55
C SER A 769 28.64 -13.99 2.22
N GLN A 770 28.34 -13.30 3.32
CA GLN A 770 27.05 -13.41 3.99
C GLN A 770 26.02 -12.72 3.12
N THR A 771 25.36 -13.51 2.28
CA THR A 771 24.08 -13.13 1.71
C THR A 771 23.07 -13.23 2.85
N HIS A 772 22.63 -12.10 3.40
CA HIS A 772 21.46 -12.08 4.28
C HIS A 772 20.29 -12.76 3.54
N PRO A 773 19.57 -13.71 4.16
CA PRO A 773 18.46 -14.38 3.49
C PRO A 773 17.39 -13.34 3.11
N THR A 774 16.94 -13.37 1.86
CA THR A 774 15.92 -12.45 1.34
C THR A 774 14.48 -12.92 1.63
N LYS A 775 14.32 -14.15 2.14
CA LYS A 775 13.03 -14.74 2.51
C LYS A 775 13.15 -15.47 3.85
N ILE A 776 12.27 -15.14 4.79
CA ILE A 776 12.21 -15.73 6.13
C ILE A 776 10.76 -16.19 6.39
N HIS A 777 10.60 -17.38 6.93
CA HIS A 777 9.31 -17.91 7.36
C HIS A 777 9.26 -17.91 8.89
N LYS A 778 8.27 -17.22 9.48
CA LYS A 778 8.04 -17.16 10.93
C LYS A 778 6.69 -17.81 11.24
N GLY A 779 6.72 -18.97 11.89
CA GLY A 779 5.52 -19.58 12.47
C GLY A 779 5.15 -18.84 13.75
N LEU A 780 3.89 -18.42 13.85
CA LEU A 780 3.31 -17.96 15.12
C LEU A 780 2.64 -19.17 15.79
N MET A 781 2.73 -19.28 17.11
CA MET A 781 1.95 -20.28 17.85
C MET A 781 0.47 -20.06 17.54
N SER A 782 -0.33 -21.15 17.48
CA SER A 782 -1.73 -21.14 17.04
C SER A 782 -2.49 -19.95 17.59
N LEU A 783 -2.66 -18.91 16.76
CA LEU A 783 -3.41 -17.74 17.15
C LEU A 783 -4.88 -18.14 17.29
N PRO A 784 -5.60 -17.60 18.28
CA PRO A 784 -7.05 -17.72 18.36
C PRO A 784 -7.72 -17.41 17.00
N PRO A 785 -8.80 -18.12 16.62
CA PRO A 785 -9.45 -17.93 15.31
C PRO A 785 -9.91 -16.49 15.04
N ASP A 786 -10.36 -15.79 16.06
CA ASP A 786 -10.77 -14.37 16.02
C ASP A 786 -9.58 -13.44 15.73
N ILE A 787 -8.44 -13.66 16.37
CA ILE A 787 -7.20 -12.91 16.10
C ILE A 787 -6.71 -13.20 14.68
N THR A 788 -6.75 -14.47 14.26
CA THR A 788 -6.40 -14.87 12.89
C THR A 788 -7.27 -14.16 11.87
N GLN A 789 -8.59 -14.15 12.07
CA GLN A 789 -9.53 -13.46 11.18
C GLN A 789 -9.29 -11.95 11.17
N LYS A 790 -8.96 -11.35 12.31
CA LYS A 790 -8.63 -9.91 12.39
C LYS A 790 -7.39 -9.58 11.57
N ILE A 791 -6.33 -10.38 11.66
CA ILE A 791 -5.09 -10.20 10.87
C ILE A 791 -5.38 -10.38 9.37
N LEU A 792 -6.21 -11.36 9.01
CA LEU A 792 -6.63 -11.56 7.62
C LEU A 792 -7.36 -10.33 7.08
N ASN A 793 -8.37 -9.82 7.79
CA ASN A 793 -9.12 -8.63 7.40
C ASN A 793 -8.21 -7.39 7.28
N GLN A 794 -7.29 -7.19 8.24
CA GLN A 794 -6.31 -6.11 8.21
C GLN A 794 -5.38 -6.23 7.00
N SER A 795 -4.90 -7.44 6.70
CA SER A 795 -4.04 -7.70 5.55
C SER A 795 -4.77 -7.45 4.23
N GLU A 796 -5.99 -7.95 4.10
CA GLU A 796 -6.83 -7.73 2.91
C GLU A 796 -7.15 -6.25 2.70
N ALA A 797 -7.41 -5.49 3.76
CA ALA A 797 -7.62 -4.04 3.66
C ALA A 797 -6.37 -3.29 3.14
N ILE A 798 -5.17 -3.67 3.62
CA ILE A 798 -3.90 -3.12 3.12
C ILE A 798 -3.72 -3.48 1.64
N ILE A 799 -3.84 -4.77 1.29
CA ILE A 799 -3.65 -5.28 -0.07
C ILE A 799 -4.64 -4.62 -1.03
N ALA A 800 -5.92 -4.50 -0.64
CA ALA A 800 -6.97 -3.89 -1.45
C ALA A 800 -6.70 -2.41 -1.76
N ASN A 801 -6.05 -1.68 -0.86
CA ASN A 801 -5.74 -0.27 -1.05
C ASN A 801 -4.30 -0.02 -1.52
N THR A 802 -3.55 -1.07 -1.85
CA THR A 802 -2.20 -1.00 -2.41
C THR A 802 -2.26 -1.36 -3.90
N THR A 803 -2.34 -0.34 -4.75
CA THR A 803 -2.46 -0.48 -6.21
C THR A 803 -1.43 0.39 -6.92
N MET A 804 -0.97 -0.02 -8.10
CA MET A 804 -0.15 0.85 -8.94
C MET A 804 -1.03 1.86 -9.67
N GLY A 805 -0.67 3.14 -9.64
CA GLY A 805 -1.33 4.19 -10.42
C GLY A 805 -0.76 4.31 -11.83
N LEU A 806 -1.58 4.63 -12.82
CA LEU A 806 -1.10 4.96 -14.17
C LEU A 806 -1.05 6.48 -14.38
N PHE A 807 -2.16 7.15 -14.11
CA PHE A 807 -2.36 8.59 -14.25
C PHE A 807 -2.66 9.26 -12.91
N SER A 808 -3.31 8.52 -12.01
CA SER A 808 -3.67 8.93 -10.65
C SER A 808 -2.69 8.33 -9.64
N ASP A 809 -2.40 9.04 -8.54
CA ASP A 809 -1.52 8.53 -7.47
C ASP A 809 -2.33 8.00 -6.28
N PRO A 810 -2.36 6.67 -6.01
CA PRO A 810 -3.06 6.09 -4.88
C PRO A 810 -2.26 6.10 -3.56
N SER A 811 -1.03 6.64 -3.54
CA SER A 811 -0.07 6.55 -2.43
C SER A 811 -0.62 6.96 -1.07
N ALA A 812 -1.36 8.07 -1.00
CA ALA A 812 -1.94 8.56 0.25
C ALA A 812 -2.93 7.56 0.87
N LYS A 813 -3.78 6.93 0.03
CA LYS A 813 -4.74 5.93 0.49
C LYS A 813 -4.03 4.64 0.94
N THR A 814 -3.00 4.23 0.19
CA THR A 814 -2.14 3.10 0.57
C THR A 814 -1.52 3.33 1.96
N TYR A 815 -0.89 4.50 2.17
CA TYR A 815 -0.28 4.87 3.45
C TYR A 815 -1.29 4.84 4.61
N GLN A 816 -2.46 5.47 4.40
CA GLN A 816 -3.53 5.52 5.39
C GLN A 816 -3.93 4.11 5.85
N GLN A 817 -4.15 3.19 4.90
CA GLN A 817 -4.60 1.84 5.22
C GLN A 817 -3.49 0.98 5.85
N MET A 818 -2.24 1.18 5.45
CA MET A 818 -1.09 0.57 6.12
C MET A 818 -1.00 0.99 7.58
N LYS A 819 -1.22 2.27 7.90
CA LYS A 819 -1.18 2.78 9.27
C LYS A 819 -2.34 2.31 10.14
N ILE A 820 -3.57 2.33 9.60
CA ILE A 820 -4.77 1.89 10.34
C ILE A 820 -4.70 0.38 10.66
N ASN A 821 -4.23 -0.43 9.70
CA ASN A 821 -4.27 -1.88 9.80
C ASN A 821 -2.91 -2.50 10.15
N GLN A 822 -1.96 -1.71 10.67
CA GLN A 822 -0.61 -2.18 10.95
C GLN A 822 -0.61 -3.22 12.10
N PHE A 823 -0.11 -4.42 11.81
CA PHE A 823 0.10 -5.48 12.82
C PHE A 823 1.57 -5.86 12.98
N SER A 824 2.51 -5.02 12.49
CA SER A 824 3.96 -5.26 12.61
C SER A 824 4.42 -5.44 14.05
N HIS A 825 3.70 -4.86 15.03
CA HIS A 825 3.98 -5.02 16.46
C HIS A 825 3.86 -6.49 16.94
N LEU A 826 3.07 -7.34 16.26
CA LEU A 826 3.03 -8.78 16.56
C LEU A 826 4.34 -9.49 16.22
N LEU A 827 5.14 -8.89 15.32
CA LEU A 827 6.41 -9.43 14.87
C LEU A 827 7.61 -8.75 15.54
N ALA A 828 7.40 -7.58 16.15
CA ALA A 828 8.39 -6.74 16.79
C ALA A 828 8.94 -7.35 18.09
#